data_AF-A0A6A3BMF9-F1
#
_entry.id   AF-A0A6A3BMF9-F1
#
_cell.length_a   1.000
_cell.length_b   1.000
_cell.length_c   1.000
_cell.angle_alpha   90.00
_cell.angle_beta   90.00
_cell.angle_gamma   90.00
#
_symmetry.space_group_name_H-M   'P 1'
#
loop_
_entity.id
_entity.type
_entity.pdbx_description
1 polymer ?
#
loop_
_entity_poly.entity_id
_entity_poly.type
_entity_poly.pdbx_seq_one_letter_code
_entity_poly.pdbx_strand_id
1 'polypeptide(L)'
;MRGLKLSDALGSGFSCNGNNVAYLAGSSGPLNAYGLDGKQLSKIPIQARPGPSISSSYTSSLGFTIQSAVLPTAYPYILFKGITTFGWPTGYWFFHGVIDKLKHLIGSKSSQAMVLNAMGHDKGDGNITFEQETNKICFNPPHDPLLPRKVEAFQRTTKKLGGILFMAKYRSTSVHLLGGCNASSDFSNGVCSPNGKVFDPEAPGLVHQGLYVCDASLIPCSVGVNPCLTIATAAEHVSKHIVKDILKYNSQNCTDFVSKVVDHNPYKETHDNLKSKETSYASVKETMRGYIGGMPCTASLIMKINLQNRNNNDVSSRFTRKTHQTLKGKVGGYLVFRAIEKDKMHIIDGEVDMFEVDCRTPYTRYFHYRLLLAASSGSRYVLEGKKIMNPFPFALNSWNETTTLYVTFKRVAGEEGLNLKGELRISMMDLLKSLFSLEGNVKGRFIDLFSSNLLRTYVLQIPYQSNKEYLTDSSDYSSYPESTFHRLKTEDGCNISCLQWSCDQSKWNLKEEKQPILLLNGHSTESFFLPTEPNDLIRTLLAEGREVWLLQSRLHVSLPSNNFTIEDIGRYDIPSVIDKIREFHCSNIKVHVVAHCVGGLSIHIALLGGHISPTQIASLCCTNSSMFFKVTTLATVKMWLPLIPISMALLGENKILPLLETSRSKASLRHRLLIAIARWLPRYERCTCDECEVFSGIFGNAFWHQNVTPTMHHWLNKQSTTNIPLAAFPHLRKICKSGFIVDSNGNNSYLIHPERMAVSTLYVSGGRSLLVTPETTFLANNYVKMHQPGFRHERVVVDGYGHSDLLIGEESFKEVFPHILSHIRLCEEGENVVRISEGKKYGKEALEWMADPYQGYGGSQSCWFLTLIFVALLAFFLVSVL
;
A
#
# COMPACT_ATOMS: atom_id res chain seq x y z
N MET A 1 -23.11 21.10 21.69
CA MET A 1 -21.97 20.79 22.57
C MET A 1 -22.45 20.81 24.01
N ARG A 2 -22.11 19.81 24.84
CA ARG A 2 -22.30 19.82 26.30
C ARG A 2 -20.93 19.54 26.92
N GLY A 3 -20.17 20.59 27.23
CA GLY A 3 -18.92 20.51 27.98
C GLY A 3 -19.10 21.20 29.33
N LEU A 4 -18.61 20.59 30.41
CA LEU A 4 -18.61 21.18 31.74
C LEU A 4 -17.59 22.34 31.75
N LYS A 5 -17.99 23.52 32.23
CA LYS A 5 -17.09 24.68 32.32
C LYS A 5 -16.17 24.53 33.53
N LEU A 6 -14.88 24.74 33.32
CA LEU A 6 -13.83 24.57 34.32
C LEU A 6 -13.01 25.86 34.43
N SER A 7 -12.24 26.00 35.50
CA SER A 7 -11.30 27.11 35.69
C SER A 7 -10.30 27.20 34.52
N ASP A 8 -10.00 28.41 34.07
CA ASP A 8 -8.95 28.69 33.08
C ASP A 8 -7.53 28.33 33.59
N ALA A 9 -7.37 28.11 34.90
CA ALA A 9 -6.15 27.60 35.50
C ALA A 9 -5.92 26.10 35.21
N LEU A 10 -6.91 25.39 34.64
CA LEU A 10 -6.77 24.00 34.24
C LEU A 10 -5.62 23.85 33.25
N GLY A 11 -4.73 22.90 33.53
CA GLY A 11 -3.56 22.69 32.69
C GLY A 11 -2.36 23.58 33.07
N SER A 12 -2.54 24.58 33.94
CA SER A 12 -1.49 25.49 34.38
C SER A 12 -0.87 25.07 35.72
N GLY A 13 0.33 25.58 36.00
CA GLY A 13 0.98 25.33 37.28
C GLY A 13 1.57 23.92 37.43
N PHE A 14 2.01 23.32 36.30
CA PHE A 14 2.62 21.99 36.29
C PHE A 14 4.02 22.00 36.88
N SER A 15 4.30 20.98 37.69
CA SER A 15 5.63 20.67 38.19
C SER A 15 6.09 19.31 37.66
N CYS A 16 7.36 19.26 37.25
CA CYS A 16 8.08 18.04 36.94
C CYS A 16 8.76 17.46 38.18
N ASN A 17 8.50 18.02 39.37
CA ASN A 17 9.21 17.71 40.61
C ASN A 17 10.75 17.85 40.49
N GLY A 18 11.19 18.76 39.61
CA GLY A 18 12.59 18.95 39.25
C GLY A 18 13.28 17.69 38.70
N ASN A 19 12.52 16.78 38.08
CA ASN A 19 13.06 15.51 37.57
C ASN A 19 13.98 15.73 36.35
N ASN A 20 15.14 15.09 36.36
CA ASN A 20 16.02 14.91 35.19
C ASN A 20 16.51 13.48 35.12
N VAL A 21 16.21 12.81 34.00
CA VAL A 21 16.65 11.44 33.76
C VAL A 21 17.88 11.41 32.87
N ALA A 22 18.88 10.67 33.30
CA ALA A 22 20.08 10.36 32.55
C ALA A 22 20.31 8.83 32.47
N TYR A 23 20.98 8.39 31.41
CA TYR A 23 21.37 7.01 31.23
C TYR A 23 22.89 6.91 31.20
N LEU A 24 23.46 6.13 32.11
CA LEU A 24 24.89 5.85 32.17
C LEU A 24 25.12 4.47 31.57
N ALA A 25 25.98 4.35 30.56
CA ALA A 25 26.33 3.06 29.95
C ALA A 25 27.84 2.79 29.97
N GLY A 26 28.24 1.53 29.87
CA GLY A 26 29.65 1.17 29.68
C GLY A 26 30.50 1.24 30.94
N SER A 27 29.91 1.25 32.13
CA SER A 27 30.67 1.29 33.39
C SER A 27 31.42 -0.02 33.63
N SER A 28 32.63 0.09 34.16
CA SER A 28 33.47 -1.03 34.60
C SER A 28 33.18 -1.48 36.05
N GLY A 29 32.41 -0.70 36.81
CA GLY A 29 32.05 -1.01 38.20
C GLY A 29 30.74 -1.81 38.32
N PRO A 30 30.52 -2.56 39.42
CA PRO A 30 29.24 -3.20 39.70
C PRO A 30 28.18 -2.15 40.09
N LEU A 31 27.15 -2.00 39.26
CA LEU A 31 26.07 -1.02 39.39
C LEU A 31 24.76 -1.62 39.93
N ASN A 32 24.53 -2.94 39.77
CA ASN A 32 23.33 -3.64 40.24
C ASN A 32 22.02 -2.89 39.89
N ALA A 33 21.89 -2.47 38.63
CA ALA A 33 20.79 -1.61 38.18
C ALA A 33 19.73 -2.33 37.31
N TYR A 34 19.68 -3.66 37.40
CA TYR A 34 18.76 -4.52 36.64
C TYR A 34 17.93 -5.40 37.55
N GLY A 35 16.65 -5.56 37.21
CA GLY A 35 15.75 -6.48 37.90
C GLY A 35 16.20 -7.93 37.76
N LEU A 36 15.95 -8.71 38.81
CA LEU A 36 16.21 -10.15 38.83
C LEU A 36 15.00 -10.94 38.34
N ASP A 37 15.23 -12.00 37.57
CA ASP A 37 14.18 -12.98 37.28
C ASP A 37 13.90 -13.90 38.48
N GLY A 38 12.81 -14.68 38.43
CA GLY A 38 12.40 -15.54 39.55
C GLY A 38 13.42 -16.60 39.96
N LYS A 39 14.29 -17.05 39.04
CA LYS A 39 15.36 -18.03 39.32
C LYS A 39 16.60 -17.36 39.92
N GLN A 40 16.87 -16.12 39.55
CA GLN A 40 17.95 -15.30 40.10
C GLN A 40 17.60 -14.79 41.49
N LEU A 41 16.34 -14.39 41.70
CA LEU A 41 15.85 -13.90 42.98
C LEU A 41 16.03 -14.94 44.09
N SER A 42 15.80 -16.23 43.82
CA SER A 42 15.98 -17.31 44.80
C SER A 42 17.45 -17.66 45.08
N LYS A 43 18.36 -17.40 44.14
CA LYS A 43 19.79 -17.74 44.26
C LYS A 43 20.63 -16.61 44.87
N ILE A 44 20.22 -15.36 44.71
CA ILE A 44 20.97 -14.20 45.21
C ILE A 44 20.53 -13.89 46.65
N PRO A 45 21.47 -13.77 47.62
CA PRO A 45 21.14 -13.37 48.98
C PRO A 45 20.43 -12.02 49.03
N ILE A 46 19.49 -11.83 49.96
CA ILE A 46 18.67 -10.61 50.06
C ILE A 46 19.52 -9.33 50.06
N GLN A 47 20.67 -9.34 50.74
CA GLN A 47 21.58 -8.21 50.88
C GLN A 47 22.28 -7.83 49.57
N ALA A 48 22.36 -8.76 48.61
CA ALA A 48 22.97 -8.56 47.31
C ALA A 48 21.93 -8.35 46.19
N ARG A 49 20.63 -8.39 46.51
CA ARG A 49 19.57 -8.13 45.53
C ARG A 49 19.47 -6.63 45.24
N PRO A 50 19.31 -6.24 43.96
CA PRO A 50 18.98 -4.86 43.62
C PRO A 50 17.59 -4.51 44.18
N GLY A 51 17.42 -3.26 44.62
CA GLY A 51 16.14 -2.78 45.13
C GLY A 51 15.02 -2.87 44.09
N PRO A 52 13.74 -2.94 44.51
CA PRO A 52 12.60 -3.22 43.62
C PRO A 52 12.33 -2.14 42.56
N SER A 53 12.89 -0.94 42.72
CA SER A 53 12.80 0.16 41.73
C SER A 53 13.94 1.18 41.88
N ILE A 54 14.41 1.42 43.10
CA ILE A 54 15.56 2.29 43.40
C ILE A 54 16.56 1.46 44.19
N SER A 55 17.83 1.46 43.78
CA SER A 55 18.91 0.74 44.50
C SER A 55 19.72 1.63 45.43
N SER A 56 19.81 2.92 45.14
CA SER A 56 20.51 3.90 45.98
C SER A 56 19.96 5.32 45.76
N SER A 57 20.10 6.15 46.79
CA SER A 57 19.76 7.57 46.73
C SER A 57 20.79 8.41 47.48
N TYR A 58 21.02 9.62 47.01
CA TYR A 58 21.94 10.58 47.63
C TYR A 58 21.37 12.00 47.50
N THR A 59 21.18 12.67 48.63
CA THR A 59 20.75 14.08 48.66
C THR A 59 21.96 14.98 48.74
N SER A 60 22.12 15.85 47.75
CA SER A 60 23.19 16.82 47.69
C SER A 60 22.88 18.05 48.56
N SER A 61 23.92 18.61 49.19
CA SER A 61 23.84 19.94 49.82
C SER A 61 23.49 21.06 48.84
N LEU A 62 23.55 20.80 47.53
CA LEU A 62 23.16 21.72 46.47
C LEU A 62 21.63 21.78 46.23
N GLY A 63 20.82 21.06 47.02
CA GLY A 63 19.36 21.16 47.03
C GLY A 63 18.63 20.21 46.08
N PHE A 64 19.25 19.10 45.68
CA PHE A 64 18.63 18.08 44.84
C PHE A 64 19.06 16.67 45.25
N THR A 65 18.23 15.68 44.96
CA THR A 65 18.49 14.26 45.25
C THR A 65 18.73 13.49 43.96
N ILE A 66 19.80 12.69 43.90
CA ILE A 66 20.07 11.74 42.81
C ILE A 66 19.71 10.34 43.28
N GLN A 67 19.06 9.57 42.42
CA GLN A 67 18.70 8.18 42.66
C GLN A 67 19.05 7.32 41.47
N SER A 68 19.44 6.08 41.74
CA SER A 68 19.49 5.05 40.72
C SER A 68 18.08 4.49 40.50
N ALA A 69 17.78 4.09 39.26
CA ALA A 69 16.60 3.28 38.98
C ALA A 69 16.98 1.90 38.45
N VAL A 70 16.29 0.89 38.96
CA VAL A 70 16.41 -0.51 38.57
C VAL A 70 15.33 -0.81 37.54
N LEU A 71 15.72 -1.19 36.34
CA LEU A 71 14.79 -1.52 35.27
C LEU A 71 14.36 -3.00 35.36
N PRO A 72 13.05 -3.32 35.32
CA PRO A 72 12.57 -4.70 35.37
C PRO A 72 13.04 -5.55 34.19
N THR A 73 13.28 -6.85 34.42
CA THR A 73 13.74 -7.82 33.40
C THR A 73 12.81 -7.93 32.18
N ALA A 74 11.49 -7.78 32.40
CA ALA A 74 10.49 -7.83 31.35
C ALA A 74 10.42 -6.55 30.50
N TYR A 75 11.10 -5.47 30.90
CA TYR A 75 11.03 -4.19 30.18
C TYR A 75 11.99 -4.18 28.99
N PRO A 76 11.57 -3.70 27.80
CA PRO A 76 12.43 -3.64 26.62
C PRO A 76 13.51 -2.55 26.80
N TYR A 77 14.67 -2.93 27.35
CA TYR A 77 15.78 -2.02 27.68
C TYR A 77 16.24 -1.12 26.53
N ILE A 78 16.17 -1.63 25.30
CA ILE A 78 16.52 -0.90 24.08
C ILE A 78 15.58 0.30 23.88
N LEU A 79 14.30 0.17 24.24
CA LEU A 79 13.29 1.21 24.12
C LEU A 79 13.59 2.36 25.11
N PHE A 80 13.96 2.03 26.36
CA PHE A 80 14.33 3.03 27.36
C PHE A 80 15.60 3.80 26.97
N LYS A 81 16.60 3.09 26.45
CA LYS A 81 17.83 3.69 25.91
C LYS A 81 17.53 4.66 24.76
N GLY A 82 16.55 4.34 23.90
CA GLY A 82 16.12 5.21 22.79
C GLY A 82 15.30 6.43 23.24
N ILE A 83 14.45 6.30 24.26
CA ILE A 83 13.63 7.40 24.79
C ILE A 83 14.50 8.44 25.52
N THR A 84 15.53 8.01 26.26
CA THR A 84 16.41 8.88 27.04
C THR A 84 17.49 9.60 26.23
N THR A 85 17.43 9.56 24.89
CA THR A 85 18.52 10.05 24.02
C THR A 85 18.06 10.70 22.71
N PHE A 86 16.99 11.49 22.75
CA PHE A 86 16.48 12.23 21.59
C PHE A 86 17.57 13.03 20.84
N GLY A 87 17.88 12.62 19.60
CA GLY A 87 18.91 13.22 18.75
C GLY A 87 20.25 12.50 18.90
N TRP A 88 20.46 11.44 18.11
CA TRP A 88 21.66 10.60 18.23
C TRP A 88 22.79 11.02 17.27
N PRO A 89 24.05 11.07 17.74
CA PRO A 89 25.20 11.24 16.87
C PRO A 89 25.26 10.05 15.91
N THR A 90 25.31 10.35 14.63
CA THR A 90 25.58 9.40 13.54
C THR A 90 26.82 8.56 13.87
N GLY A 91 26.69 7.23 14.00
CA GLY A 91 27.83 6.33 13.81
C GLY A 91 27.92 5.01 14.61
N TYR A 92 27.42 4.89 15.85
CA TYR A 92 27.90 3.79 16.73
C TYR A 92 26.84 2.99 17.53
N TRP A 93 25.54 3.18 17.27
CA TRP A 93 24.47 2.58 18.10
C TRP A 93 24.32 1.05 17.98
N PHE A 94 24.33 0.50 16.76
CA PHE A 94 24.14 -0.94 16.56
C PHE A 94 25.35 -1.75 17.03
N PHE A 95 26.55 -1.24 16.75
CA PHE A 95 27.78 -1.92 17.14
C PHE A 95 27.89 -2.07 18.65
N HIS A 96 27.58 -1.07 19.49
CA HIS A 96 27.70 -1.26 20.94
C HIS A 96 26.72 -2.27 21.56
N GLY A 97 25.44 -2.25 21.18
CA GLY A 97 24.45 -3.20 21.71
C GLY A 97 24.66 -4.64 21.21
N VAL A 98 25.16 -4.77 19.98
CA VAL A 98 25.52 -6.07 19.39
C VAL A 98 26.85 -6.57 19.93
N ILE A 99 27.84 -5.69 20.13
CA ILE A 99 29.14 -6.00 20.76
C ILE A 99 28.92 -6.43 22.22
N ASP A 100 28.05 -5.79 22.99
CA ASP A 100 27.77 -6.21 24.37
C ASP A 100 27.05 -7.57 24.43
N LYS A 101 26.13 -7.86 23.49
CA LYS A 101 25.54 -9.21 23.35
C LYS A 101 26.55 -10.25 22.88
N LEU A 102 27.46 -9.91 21.96
CA LEU A 102 28.57 -10.75 21.52
C LEU A 102 29.54 -11.04 22.66
N LYS A 103 29.90 -10.02 23.47
CA LYS A 103 30.75 -10.18 24.67
C LYS A 103 30.11 -11.11 25.71
N HIS A 104 28.78 -11.06 25.87
CA HIS A 104 28.03 -11.98 26.72
C HIS A 104 28.05 -13.43 26.20
N LEU A 105 27.98 -13.60 24.88
CA LEU A 105 28.14 -14.91 24.22
C LEU A 105 29.57 -15.48 24.36
N ILE A 106 30.58 -14.61 24.49
CA ILE A 106 32.01 -14.95 24.57
C ILE A 106 32.51 -15.04 26.04
N GLY A 107 31.64 -14.84 27.04
CA GLY A 107 32.00 -14.99 28.46
C GLY A 107 32.88 -13.87 29.06
N SER A 108 32.96 -12.71 28.40
CA SER A 108 33.67 -11.54 28.92
C SER A 108 32.80 -10.76 29.92
N LYS A 109 33.41 -10.14 30.96
CA LYS A 109 32.68 -9.35 31.97
C LYS A 109 31.86 -8.25 31.28
N SER A 110 30.55 -8.27 31.51
CA SER A 110 29.61 -7.32 30.91
C SER A 110 29.88 -5.89 31.39
N SER A 111 29.77 -4.93 30.47
CA SER A 111 29.71 -3.53 30.84
C SER A 111 28.34 -3.25 31.47
N GLN A 112 28.30 -2.52 32.59
CA GLN A 112 27.04 -2.24 33.29
C GLN A 112 26.48 -0.87 32.90
N ALA A 113 25.16 -0.74 32.98
CA ALA A 113 24.47 0.53 32.77
C ALA A 113 23.45 0.77 33.89
N MET A 114 23.11 2.03 34.13
CA MET A 114 22.19 2.46 35.18
C MET A 114 21.42 3.69 34.72
N VAL A 115 20.15 3.77 35.12
CA VAL A 115 19.35 4.98 35.00
C VAL A 115 19.59 5.85 36.23
N LEU A 116 19.89 7.12 36.02
CA LEU A 116 20.02 8.12 37.07
C LEU A 116 18.84 9.09 36.97
N ASN A 117 18.11 9.27 38.05
CA ASN A 117 17.09 10.31 38.16
C ASN A 117 17.54 11.34 39.21
N ALA A 118 17.56 12.61 38.85
CA ALA A 118 17.78 13.70 39.79
C ALA A 118 16.47 14.47 40.00
N MET A 119 16.14 14.78 41.25
CA MET A 119 14.91 15.47 41.66
C MET A 119 15.28 16.71 42.47
N GLY A 120 14.47 17.76 42.36
CA GLY A 120 14.67 18.99 43.10
C GLY A 120 13.49 19.94 42.93
N HIS A 121 13.68 21.20 43.30
CA HIS A 121 12.61 22.19 43.25
C HIS A 121 12.62 22.95 41.92
N ASP A 122 11.66 22.64 41.05
CA ASP A 122 11.31 23.48 39.90
C ASP A 122 10.29 24.56 40.30
N LYS A 123 10.09 25.53 39.42
CA LYS A 123 9.19 26.67 39.66
C LYS A 123 7.70 26.34 39.60
N GLY A 124 7.32 25.13 39.17
CA GLY A 124 5.91 24.77 38.99
C GLY A 124 5.17 25.63 37.96
N ASP A 125 5.86 26.30 37.04
CA ASP A 125 5.33 27.20 36.02
C ASP A 125 5.09 26.50 34.66
N GLY A 126 5.01 25.17 34.66
CA GLY A 126 4.73 24.37 33.47
C GLY A 126 3.28 24.48 33.03
N ASN A 127 3.03 24.12 31.77
CA ASN A 127 1.68 24.11 31.20
C ASN A 127 1.45 22.86 30.34
N ILE A 128 0.29 22.23 30.46
CA ILE A 128 -0.21 21.21 29.55
C ILE A 128 -1.51 21.70 28.89
N THR A 129 -1.57 21.64 27.58
CA THR A 129 -2.79 21.97 26.83
C THR A 129 -3.18 20.81 25.92
N PHE A 130 -4.48 20.64 25.71
CA PHE A 130 -5.03 19.66 24.79
C PHE A 130 -5.66 20.37 23.60
N GLU A 131 -5.06 20.22 22.43
CA GLU A 131 -5.57 20.80 21.19
C GLU A 131 -6.63 19.85 20.58
N GLN A 132 -7.90 20.18 20.78
CA GLN A 132 -9.03 19.31 20.43
C GLN A 132 -9.12 18.99 18.93
N GLU A 133 -8.63 19.89 18.07
CA GLU A 133 -8.67 19.69 16.62
C GLU A 133 -7.66 18.65 16.13
N THR A 134 -6.50 18.58 16.78
CA THR A 134 -5.38 17.72 16.38
C THR A 134 -5.22 16.50 17.28
N ASN A 135 -5.96 16.44 18.40
CA ASN A 135 -5.76 15.51 19.52
C ASN A 135 -4.31 15.50 20.03
N LYS A 136 -3.61 16.64 19.92
CA LYS A 136 -2.25 16.77 20.43
C LYS A 136 -2.28 17.26 21.87
N ILE A 137 -1.47 16.63 22.70
CA ILE A 137 -1.12 17.15 24.01
C ILE A 137 0.15 17.97 23.84
N CYS A 138 0.06 19.27 24.09
CA CYS A 138 1.19 20.18 24.10
C CYS A 138 1.67 20.32 25.55
N PHE A 139 2.95 20.06 25.77
CA PHE A 139 3.55 20.11 27.10
C PHE A 139 4.75 21.05 27.13
N ASN A 140 4.63 22.10 27.92
CA ASN A 140 5.68 23.07 28.21
C ASN A 140 6.23 22.77 29.62
N PRO A 141 7.48 22.28 29.74
CA PRO A 141 8.05 21.93 31.04
C PRO A 141 8.30 23.18 31.89
N PRO A 142 8.19 23.06 33.23
CA PRO A 142 8.52 24.14 34.15
C PRO A 142 10.01 24.50 34.09
N HIS A 143 10.32 25.73 34.48
CA HIS A 143 11.69 26.20 34.66
C HIS A 143 12.32 25.59 35.91
N ASP A 144 13.53 25.06 35.73
CA ASP A 144 14.26 24.35 36.77
C ASP A 144 15.62 25.01 37.02
N PRO A 145 15.76 25.81 38.09
CA PRO A 145 16.98 26.54 38.37
C PRO A 145 18.16 25.62 38.76
N LEU A 146 17.87 24.37 39.15
CA LEU A 146 18.88 23.40 39.57
C LEU A 146 19.38 22.53 38.41
N LEU A 147 18.78 22.63 37.23
CA LEU A 147 19.13 21.82 36.06
C LEU A 147 20.63 21.80 35.76
N PRO A 148 21.35 22.95 35.67
CA PRO A 148 22.78 22.93 35.36
C PRO A 148 23.61 22.16 36.39
N ARG A 149 23.28 22.31 37.67
CA ARG A 149 23.98 21.63 38.78
C ARG A 149 23.74 20.12 38.75
N LYS A 150 22.52 19.69 38.39
CA LYS A 150 22.18 18.28 38.23
C LYS A 150 22.92 17.63 37.06
N VAL A 151 23.03 18.33 35.92
CA VAL A 151 23.80 17.84 34.77
C VAL A 151 25.29 17.70 35.12
N GLU A 152 25.87 18.68 35.81
CA GLU A 152 27.26 18.59 36.26
C GLU A 152 27.47 17.40 37.21
N ALA A 153 26.53 17.15 38.11
CA ALA A 153 26.57 15.98 38.99
C ALA A 153 26.49 14.65 38.23
N PHE A 154 25.67 14.55 37.18
CA PHE A 154 25.65 13.38 36.30
C PHE A 154 26.97 13.17 35.55
N GLN A 155 27.58 14.25 35.04
CA GLN A 155 28.87 14.18 34.35
C GLN A 155 29.99 13.70 35.30
N ARG A 156 30.07 14.27 36.50
CA ARG A 156 31.06 13.87 37.53
C ARG A 156 30.86 12.42 37.95
N THR A 157 29.63 12.00 38.19
CA THR A 157 29.29 10.61 38.55
C THR A 157 29.65 9.64 37.42
N THR A 158 29.31 9.99 36.18
CA THR A 158 29.61 9.14 35.02
C THR A 158 31.10 9.01 34.77
N LYS A 159 31.86 10.11 34.89
CA LYS A 159 33.32 10.11 34.78
C LYS A 159 33.97 9.23 35.85
N LYS A 160 33.50 9.30 37.10
CA LYS A 160 34.02 8.45 38.20
C LYS A 160 33.72 6.96 37.98
N LEU A 161 32.56 6.64 37.40
CA LEU A 161 32.14 5.27 37.11
C LEU A 161 32.73 4.73 35.78
N GLY A 162 33.57 5.51 35.09
CA GLY A 162 34.19 5.11 33.84
C GLY A 162 33.22 4.86 32.69
N GLY A 163 32.02 5.45 32.73
CA GLY A 163 30.96 5.24 31.75
C GLY A 163 30.79 6.40 30.76
N ILE A 164 29.81 6.25 29.89
CA ILE A 164 29.33 7.25 28.92
C ILE A 164 27.95 7.74 29.36
N LEU A 165 27.80 9.06 29.45
CA LEU A 165 26.56 9.72 29.85
C LEU A 165 25.68 9.99 28.64
N PHE A 166 24.42 9.60 28.72
CA PHE A 166 23.39 9.77 27.71
C PHE A 166 22.21 10.55 28.29
N MET A 167 21.78 11.60 27.59
CA MET A 167 20.66 12.46 27.99
C MET A 167 19.91 12.99 26.76
N ALA A 168 18.57 13.00 26.83
CA ALA A 168 17.70 13.28 25.69
C ALA A 168 17.69 14.76 25.29
N LYS A 169 17.59 15.66 26.27
CA LYS A 169 17.49 17.11 26.08
C LYS A 169 17.94 17.81 27.36
N TYR A 170 18.54 19.00 27.23
CA TYR A 170 18.86 19.88 28.36
C TYR A 170 17.59 20.60 28.86
N ARG A 171 16.66 19.84 29.45
CA ARG A 171 15.39 20.34 29.99
C ARG A 171 14.87 19.44 31.11
N SER A 172 13.92 19.93 31.88
CA SER A 172 13.18 19.12 32.85
C SER A 172 12.37 18.03 32.15
N THR A 173 12.46 16.84 32.70
CA THR A 173 11.68 15.65 32.32
C THR A 173 10.71 15.35 33.45
N SER A 174 9.65 14.58 33.23
CA SER A 174 8.83 14.13 34.36
C SER A 174 8.71 12.62 34.40
N VAL A 175 9.08 12.06 35.55
CA VAL A 175 8.67 10.72 36.00
C VAL A 175 7.65 10.80 37.15
N HIS A 176 7.47 12.00 37.71
CA HIS A 176 6.52 12.32 38.78
C HIS A 176 5.81 13.63 38.40
N LEU A 177 4.73 13.54 37.62
CA LEU A 177 3.94 14.71 37.22
C LEU A 177 3.11 15.20 38.42
N LEU A 178 3.26 16.47 38.77
CA LEU A 178 2.49 17.15 39.81
C LEU A 178 1.80 18.37 39.20
N GLY A 179 0.68 18.77 39.81
CA GLY A 179 -0.06 19.97 39.42
C GLY A 179 -0.89 19.82 38.14
N GLY A 180 -1.49 20.94 37.69
CA GLY A 180 -2.41 20.99 36.55
C GLY A 180 -3.89 21.04 36.92
N CYS A 181 -4.23 20.56 38.11
CA CYS A 181 -5.54 20.75 38.76
C CYS A 181 -5.35 21.32 40.17
N ASN A 182 -4.44 22.31 40.28
CA ASN A 182 -3.89 22.79 41.54
C ASN A 182 -4.96 23.14 42.57
N ALA A 183 -4.74 22.70 43.81
CA ALA A 183 -5.50 23.14 44.97
C ALA A 183 -5.27 24.63 45.24
N SER A 184 -6.35 25.37 45.43
CA SER A 184 -6.32 26.81 45.73
C SER A 184 -7.50 27.23 46.62
N SER A 185 -7.47 28.47 47.12
CA SER A 185 -8.59 29.09 47.81
C SER A 185 -9.77 29.42 46.89
N ASP A 186 -9.52 29.63 45.60
CA ASP A 186 -10.51 30.08 44.62
C ASP A 186 -10.21 29.59 43.19
N PHE A 187 -11.19 29.75 42.31
CA PHE A 187 -11.15 29.28 40.93
C PHE A 187 -10.21 30.10 40.02
N SER A 188 -9.78 31.30 40.42
CA SER A 188 -8.89 32.14 39.60
C SER A 188 -7.42 31.69 39.71
N ASN A 189 -7.06 31.13 40.86
CA ASN A 189 -5.69 30.71 41.18
C ASN A 189 -5.51 29.17 41.14
N GLY A 190 -6.57 28.41 40.91
CA GLY A 190 -6.51 26.95 40.83
C GLY A 190 -7.82 26.32 40.36
N VAL A 191 -7.82 25.00 40.24
CA VAL A 191 -8.96 24.23 39.70
C VAL A 191 -9.79 23.62 40.83
N CYS A 192 -9.13 23.25 41.92
CA CYS A 192 -9.75 22.51 43.01
C CYS A 192 -9.61 23.27 44.33
N SER A 193 -10.56 23.07 45.24
CA SER A 193 -10.41 23.40 46.65
C SER A 193 -9.37 22.48 47.33
N PRO A 194 -8.89 22.81 48.55
CA PRO A 194 -7.98 21.94 49.31
C PRO A 194 -8.55 20.55 49.65
N ASN A 195 -9.87 20.37 49.51
CA ASN A 195 -10.56 19.10 49.73
C ASN A 195 -10.77 18.32 48.42
N GLY A 196 -10.16 18.75 47.32
CA GLY A 196 -10.23 18.10 46.02
C GLY A 196 -11.47 18.45 45.19
N LYS A 197 -12.43 19.22 45.72
CA LYS A 197 -13.64 19.62 44.96
C LYS A 197 -13.29 20.57 43.83
N VAL A 198 -13.79 20.30 42.63
CA VAL A 198 -13.55 21.16 41.46
C VAL A 198 -14.44 22.40 41.52
N PHE A 199 -13.85 23.59 41.37
CA PHE A 199 -14.61 24.85 41.39
C PHE A 199 -15.54 24.99 40.19
N ASP A 200 -16.67 25.67 40.41
CA ASP A 200 -17.56 26.12 39.34
C ASP A 200 -17.26 27.60 39.02
N PRO A 201 -16.67 27.91 37.85
CA PRO A 201 -16.35 29.29 37.48
C PRO A 201 -17.60 30.13 37.17
N GLU A 202 -18.78 29.51 36.95
CA GLU A 202 -20.03 30.24 36.72
C GLU A 202 -20.67 30.73 38.01
N ALA A 203 -20.29 30.14 39.14
CA ALA A 203 -20.81 30.46 40.45
C ALA A 203 -19.66 30.62 41.47
N PRO A 204 -19.04 31.81 41.55
CA PRO A 204 -17.90 32.08 42.45
C PRO A 204 -18.18 31.65 43.89
N GLY A 205 -17.32 30.78 44.44
CA GLY A 205 -17.48 30.21 45.78
C GLY A 205 -18.24 28.88 45.83
N LEU A 206 -18.81 28.44 44.71
CA LEU A 206 -19.41 27.11 44.56
C LEU A 206 -18.48 26.15 43.79
N VAL A 207 -18.82 24.87 43.89
CA VAL A 207 -18.07 23.73 43.34
C VAL A 207 -19.03 22.84 42.56
N HIS A 208 -18.50 22.13 41.56
CA HIS A 208 -19.24 21.11 40.83
C HIS A 208 -19.56 19.95 41.77
N GLN A 209 -20.85 19.73 42.04
CA GLN A 209 -21.30 18.70 42.97
C GLN A 209 -20.89 17.31 42.49
N GLY A 210 -20.30 16.51 43.39
CA GLY A 210 -19.86 15.15 43.09
C GLY A 210 -18.56 15.04 42.29
N LEU A 211 -17.91 16.15 41.93
CA LEU A 211 -16.68 16.15 41.14
C LEU A 211 -15.43 16.47 42.00
N TYR A 212 -14.52 15.51 42.07
CA TYR A 212 -13.31 15.58 42.90
C TYR A 212 -12.06 15.16 42.14
N VAL A 213 -10.92 15.76 42.50
CA VAL A 213 -9.57 15.37 42.09
C VAL A 213 -8.81 14.92 43.32
N CYS A 214 -8.19 13.73 43.25
CA CYS A 214 -7.52 13.09 44.38
C CYS A 214 -6.11 12.58 44.05
N ASP A 215 -5.57 12.89 42.87
CA ASP A 215 -4.25 12.47 42.44
C ASP A 215 -3.20 13.59 42.58
N ALA A 216 -2.01 13.35 42.02
CA ALA A 216 -0.89 14.27 42.08
C ALA A 216 -1.14 15.63 41.40
N SER A 217 -2.16 15.74 40.55
CA SER A 217 -2.50 16.99 39.87
C SER A 217 -3.04 18.07 40.82
N LEU A 218 -3.44 17.67 42.03
CA LEU A 218 -3.88 18.57 43.10
C LEU A 218 -2.72 19.34 43.75
N ILE A 219 -1.49 18.81 43.68
CA ILE A 219 -0.32 19.32 44.41
C ILE A 219 0.28 20.52 43.63
N PRO A 220 0.24 21.75 44.18
CA PRO A 220 0.53 22.96 43.42
C PRO A 220 2.03 23.33 43.35
N CYS A 221 2.92 22.42 43.74
CA CYS A 221 4.36 22.70 43.82
C CYS A 221 5.24 21.46 43.66
N SER A 222 6.54 21.70 43.46
CA SER A 222 7.55 20.65 43.48
C SER A 222 7.84 20.18 44.91
N VAL A 223 7.69 18.88 45.15
CA VAL A 223 8.04 18.23 46.43
C VAL A 223 9.56 18.09 46.59
N GLY A 224 10.30 17.97 45.48
CA GLY A 224 11.77 17.90 45.44
C GLY A 224 12.37 16.51 45.69
N VAL A 225 11.54 15.55 46.10
CA VAL A 225 11.88 14.13 46.32
C VAL A 225 10.72 13.24 45.86
N ASN A 226 10.85 11.91 45.95
CA ASN A 226 9.80 10.98 45.55
C ASN A 226 8.46 11.31 46.24
N PRO A 227 7.42 11.73 45.50
CA PRO A 227 6.22 12.30 46.09
C PRO A 227 5.17 11.24 46.48
N CYS A 228 5.50 9.94 46.47
CA CYS A 228 4.54 8.85 46.67
C CYS A 228 3.72 9.02 47.97
N LEU A 229 4.39 9.27 49.10
CA LEU A 229 3.71 9.50 50.37
C LEU A 229 2.88 10.79 50.36
N THR A 230 3.40 11.86 49.77
CA THR A 230 2.67 13.13 49.63
C THR A 230 1.37 12.96 48.84
N ILE A 231 1.44 12.24 47.71
CA ILE A 231 0.28 11.93 46.86
C ILE A 231 -0.70 11.05 47.63
N ALA A 232 -0.22 10.01 48.34
CA ALA A 232 -1.07 9.15 49.15
C ALA A 232 -1.79 9.94 50.27
N THR A 233 -1.08 10.83 50.96
CA THR A 233 -1.67 11.69 51.99
C THR A 233 -2.72 12.64 51.42
N ALA A 234 -2.45 13.27 50.26
CA ALA A 234 -3.43 14.12 49.57
C ALA A 234 -4.68 13.33 49.17
N ALA A 235 -4.50 12.14 48.59
CA ALA A 235 -5.59 11.25 48.19
C ALA A 235 -6.44 10.80 49.39
N GLU A 236 -5.80 10.44 50.52
CA GLU A 236 -6.50 10.05 51.75
C GLU A 236 -7.27 11.24 52.35
N HIS A 237 -6.69 12.44 52.35
CA HIS A 237 -7.35 13.67 52.81
C HIS A 237 -8.61 13.97 51.99
N VAL A 238 -8.53 13.90 50.66
CA VAL A 238 -9.67 14.08 49.76
C VAL A 238 -10.72 13.00 50.01
N SER A 239 -10.32 11.74 50.14
CA SER A 239 -11.23 10.61 50.40
C SER A 239 -12.03 10.80 51.69
N LYS A 240 -11.41 11.29 52.76
CA LYS A 240 -12.11 11.63 54.03
C LYS A 240 -13.18 12.69 53.83
N HIS A 241 -12.95 13.68 52.96
CA HIS A 241 -13.92 14.74 52.69
C HIS A 241 -15.06 14.25 51.80
N ILE A 242 -14.77 13.41 50.80
CA ILE A 242 -15.81 12.73 49.99
C ILE A 242 -16.80 11.99 50.90
N VAL A 243 -16.30 11.19 51.85
CA VAL A 243 -17.14 10.45 52.80
C VAL A 243 -17.98 11.41 53.67
N LYS A 244 -17.38 12.47 54.21
CA LYS A 244 -18.10 13.47 55.01
C LYS A 244 -19.21 14.17 54.23
N ASP A 245 -18.95 14.53 52.97
CA ASP A 245 -19.93 15.20 52.12
C ASP A 245 -21.11 14.28 51.77
N ILE A 246 -20.85 13.00 51.49
CA ILE A 246 -21.90 12.00 51.26
C ILE A 246 -22.77 11.82 52.52
N LEU A 247 -22.14 11.69 53.70
CA LEU A 247 -22.88 11.57 54.96
C LEU A 247 -23.71 12.82 55.26
N LYS A 248 -23.18 14.01 54.99
CA LYS A 248 -23.91 15.28 55.15
C LYS A 248 -25.09 15.36 54.18
N TYR A 249 -24.89 15.01 52.91
CA TYR A 249 -25.95 14.95 51.90
C TYR A 249 -27.09 14.00 52.32
N ASN A 250 -26.73 12.80 52.79
CA ASN A 250 -27.72 11.83 53.31
C ASN A 250 -28.45 12.37 54.55
N SER A 251 -27.74 13.03 55.48
CA SER A 251 -28.38 13.62 56.67
C SER A 251 -29.32 14.79 56.36
N GLN A 252 -29.03 15.57 55.31
CA GLN A 252 -29.86 16.71 54.89
C GLN A 252 -31.11 16.26 54.13
N ASN A 253 -31.01 15.19 53.32
CA ASN A 253 -32.14 14.60 52.60
C ASN A 253 -32.99 13.63 53.46
N CYS A 254 -32.54 13.27 54.66
CA CYS A 254 -33.29 12.44 55.61
C CYS A 254 -34.33 13.23 56.45
N THR A 255 -34.77 14.42 56.02
CA THR A 255 -35.91 15.13 56.64
C THR A 255 -37.24 14.92 55.92
N ASP A 256 -37.25 14.30 54.71
CA ASP A 256 -38.49 14.05 53.94
C ASP A 256 -38.92 12.57 53.88
N PHE A 257 -38.25 11.66 54.60
CA PHE A 257 -38.61 10.24 54.64
C PHE A 257 -39.18 9.81 56.00
N VAL A 258 -40.29 10.43 56.41
CA VAL A 258 -41.19 9.84 57.42
C VAL A 258 -42.61 9.80 56.86
N SER A 259 -42.92 8.75 56.11
CA SER A 259 -44.23 8.06 56.15
C SER A 259 -44.32 6.98 55.07
N LYS A 260 -44.05 5.73 55.45
CA LYS A 260 -45.05 4.62 55.45
C LYS A 260 -44.33 3.28 55.48
N VAL A 261 -44.45 2.65 56.64
CA VAL A 261 -44.27 1.21 56.86
C VAL A 261 -45.33 0.45 56.06
N VAL A 262 -44.95 -0.55 55.27
CA VAL A 262 -45.69 -1.83 55.13
C VAL A 262 -44.71 -2.97 54.76
N ASP A 263 -44.64 -3.93 55.68
CA ASP A 263 -44.43 -5.39 55.63
C ASP A 263 -43.53 -6.11 54.61
N HIS A 264 -42.77 -7.04 55.20
CA HIS A 264 -42.10 -8.17 54.58
C HIS A 264 -43.09 -9.23 54.04
N ASN A 265 -42.93 -9.63 52.77
CA ASN A 265 -42.63 -11.03 52.42
C ASN A 265 -42.10 -11.15 50.97
N PRO A 266 -41.30 -12.19 50.65
CA PRO A 266 -40.40 -12.22 49.51
C PRO A 266 -41.12 -12.70 48.25
N TYR A 267 -41.41 -11.78 47.34
CA TYR A 267 -41.82 -12.16 45.99
C TYR A 267 -40.57 -12.35 45.13
N LYS A 268 -40.31 -13.61 44.77
CA LYS A 268 -39.39 -14.01 43.70
C LYS A 268 -39.82 -13.32 42.40
N GLU A 269 -39.18 -12.19 42.08
CA GLU A 269 -39.06 -11.78 40.70
C GLU A 269 -37.85 -12.51 40.12
N THR A 270 -38.17 -13.57 39.38
CA THR A 270 -37.36 -14.06 38.27
C THR A 270 -36.92 -12.87 37.45
N HIS A 271 -35.68 -12.42 37.68
CA HIS A 271 -34.91 -11.82 36.61
C HIS A 271 -34.84 -12.88 35.51
N ASP A 272 -35.75 -12.74 34.54
CA ASP A 272 -35.54 -13.26 33.21
C ASP A 272 -34.20 -12.69 32.76
N ASN A 273 -33.18 -13.52 32.95
CA ASN A 273 -31.99 -13.52 32.15
C ASN A 273 -32.47 -13.67 30.70
N LEU A 274 -32.80 -12.55 30.06
CA LEU A 274 -32.54 -12.39 28.65
C LEU A 274 -31.02 -12.51 28.53
N LYS A 275 -30.55 -13.75 28.51
CA LYS A 275 -29.31 -14.15 27.88
C LYS A 275 -29.41 -13.54 26.49
N SER A 276 -28.82 -12.35 26.32
CA SER A 276 -28.38 -11.91 25.01
C SER A 276 -27.66 -13.12 24.45
N LYS A 277 -28.19 -13.72 23.38
CA LYS A 277 -27.48 -14.76 22.63
C LYS A 277 -26.03 -14.30 22.56
N GLU A 278 -25.11 -15.00 23.22
CA GLU A 278 -23.69 -14.67 23.21
C GLU A 278 -23.23 -14.79 21.76
N THR A 279 -23.39 -13.71 21.00
CA THR A 279 -22.92 -13.66 19.63
C THR A 279 -21.41 -13.60 19.72
N SER A 280 -20.74 -14.68 19.34
CA SER A 280 -19.30 -14.75 19.19
C SER A 280 -18.81 -13.66 18.22
N TYR A 281 -18.20 -12.59 18.76
CA TYR A 281 -17.65 -11.50 17.95
C TYR A 281 -16.18 -11.17 18.30
N ALA A 282 -15.45 -10.67 17.31
CA ALA A 282 -14.18 -9.99 17.46
C ALA A 282 -14.35 -8.53 17.00
N SER A 283 -13.84 -7.58 17.78
CA SER A 283 -13.88 -6.14 17.48
C SER A 283 -12.48 -5.63 17.18
N VAL A 284 -12.32 -4.89 16.06
CA VAL A 284 -11.04 -4.30 15.62
C VAL A 284 -11.27 -2.82 15.32
N LYS A 285 -10.40 -1.95 15.83
CA LYS A 285 -10.42 -0.51 15.52
C LYS A 285 -9.29 -0.16 14.57
N GLU A 286 -9.61 0.44 13.44
CA GLU A 286 -8.65 0.79 12.40
C GLU A 286 -8.75 2.27 12.05
N THR A 287 -7.62 2.95 11.90
CA THR A 287 -7.58 4.34 11.42
C THR A 287 -6.68 4.42 10.19
N MET A 288 -7.24 4.95 9.10
CA MET A 288 -6.57 5.10 7.82
C MET A 288 -6.54 6.58 7.41
N ARG A 289 -5.46 7.01 6.78
CA ARG A 289 -5.26 8.38 6.30
C ARG A 289 -4.74 8.37 4.88
N GLY A 290 -5.21 9.29 4.05
CA GLY A 290 -4.72 9.43 2.69
C GLY A 290 -5.48 10.49 1.92
N TYR A 291 -5.63 10.31 0.62
CA TYR A 291 -6.19 11.30 -0.28
C TYR A 291 -7.28 10.71 -1.16
N ILE A 292 -8.39 11.43 -1.31
CA ILE A 292 -9.51 11.09 -2.21
C ILE A 292 -9.73 12.27 -3.13
N GLY A 293 -9.63 12.07 -4.45
CA GLY A 293 -9.64 13.16 -5.43
C GLY A 293 -8.54 14.20 -5.18
N GLY A 294 -7.36 13.76 -4.72
CA GLY A 294 -6.25 14.65 -4.33
C GLY A 294 -6.44 15.39 -2.99
N MET A 295 -7.56 15.20 -2.30
CA MET A 295 -7.90 15.92 -1.07
C MET A 295 -7.74 15.03 0.18
N PRO A 296 -7.20 15.55 1.30
CA PRO A 296 -6.90 14.74 2.47
C PRO A 296 -8.17 14.20 3.14
N CYS A 297 -8.14 12.92 3.50
CA CYS A 297 -9.23 12.20 4.13
C CYS A 297 -8.71 11.26 5.23
N THR A 298 -9.45 11.16 6.34
CA THR A 298 -9.15 10.24 7.44
C THR A 298 -10.38 9.40 7.78
N ALA A 299 -10.25 8.07 7.71
CA ALA A 299 -11.29 7.11 8.08
C ALA A 299 -10.95 6.45 9.42
N SER A 300 -11.87 6.50 10.37
CA SER A 300 -11.77 5.77 11.64
C SER A 300 -12.89 4.74 11.71
N LEU A 301 -12.52 3.47 11.56
CA LEU A 301 -13.42 2.34 11.43
C LEU A 301 -13.41 1.48 12.70
N ILE A 302 -14.58 0.98 13.08
CA ILE A 302 -14.76 -0.01 14.14
C ILE A 302 -15.46 -1.20 13.51
N MET A 303 -14.72 -2.30 13.34
CA MET A 303 -15.18 -3.51 12.67
C MET A 303 -15.57 -4.55 13.71
N LYS A 304 -16.79 -5.07 13.61
CA LYS A 304 -17.29 -6.18 14.41
C LYS A 304 -17.49 -7.40 13.52
N ILE A 305 -16.62 -8.38 13.68
CA ILE A 305 -16.56 -9.60 12.86
C ILE A 305 -17.23 -10.73 13.61
N ASN A 306 -18.20 -11.37 12.97
CA ASN A 306 -18.95 -12.49 13.56
C ASN A 306 -18.39 -13.81 13.04
N LEU A 307 -17.93 -14.67 13.94
CA LEU A 307 -17.46 -16.02 13.62
C LEU A 307 -18.56 -17.03 14.00
N GLN A 308 -19.23 -17.61 13.00
CA GLN A 308 -20.20 -18.68 13.27
C GLN A 308 -19.48 -19.93 13.78
N ASN A 309 -19.92 -20.45 14.94
CA ASN A 309 -19.43 -21.72 15.48
C ASN A 309 -19.94 -22.88 14.61
N ARG A 310 -19.11 -23.39 13.70
CA ARG A 310 -19.21 -24.79 13.24
C ARG A 310 -18.27 -25.66 14.09
N ASN A 311 -18.78 -26.83 14.48
CA ASN A 311 -18.22 -27.76 15.47
C ASN A 311 -16.74 -28.15 15.25
N ASN A 312 -16.05 -28.36 16.37
CA ASN A 312 -14.60 -28.51 16.58
C ASN A 312 -13.99 -29.88 16.18
N ASN A 313 -14.59 -30.66 15.27
CA ASN A 313 -14.14 -32.04 15.02
C ASN A 313 -13.30 -32.25 13.74
N ASP A 314 -12.57 -31.25 13.25
CA ASP A 314 -11.74 -31.40 12.05
C ASP A 314 -10.35 -30.78 12.23
N VAL A 315 -9.54 -31.42 13.09
CA VAL A 315 -8.11 -31.06 13.24
C VAL A 315 -7.26 -31.69 12.12
N SER A 316 -7.78 -32.71 11.41
CA SER A 316 -7.07 -33.46 10.37
C SER A 316 -7.24 -32.93 8.93
N SER A 317 -8.12 -31.95 8.67
CA SER A 317 -8.38 -31.41 7.32
C SER A 317 -7.78 -30.01 7.06
N ARG A 318 -6.89 -29.51 7.93
CA ARG A 318 -6.34 -28.13 7.87
C ARG A 318 -5.61 -27.76 6.57
N PHE A 319 -5.19 -28.75 5.77
CA PHE A 319 -4.52 -28.54 4.49
C PHE A 319 -5.26 -29.16 3.28
N THR A 320 -6.38 -29.83 3.52
CA THR A 320 -7.09 -30.62 2.49
C THR A 320 -8.59 -30.31 2.48
N ARG A 321 -8.96 -29.40 1.56
CA ARG A 321 -10.27 -29.24 0.91
C ARG A 321 -11.48 -28.72 1.73
N LYS A 322 -12.10 -27.67 1.15
CA LYS A 322 -13.51 -27.22 1.27
C LYS A 322 -13.90 -26.43 2.54
N THR A 323 -13.81 -25.09 2.48
CA THR A 323 -14.94 -24.14 2.72
C THR A 323 -14.45 -22.69 2.77
N HIS A 324 -15.03 -21.82 1.93
CA HIS A 324 -14.85 -20.38 1.96
C HIS A 324 -15.26 -19.80 3.33
N GLN A 325 -14.31 -19.63 4.24
CA GLN A 325 -14.53 -18.82 5.44
C GLN A 325 -14.13 -17.38 5.12
N THR A 326 -14.99 -16.68 4.39
CA THR A 326 -14.90 -15.22 4.32
C THR A 326 -15.26 -14.65 5.69
N LEU A 327 -14.42 -13.76 6.21
CA LEU A 327 -14.69 -13.10 7.50
C LEU A 327 -15.55 -11.88 7.21
N LYS A 328 -16.87 -12.04 7.41
CA LYS A 328 -17.85 -10.97 7.25
C LYS A 328 -18.09 -10.24 8.56
N GLY A 329 -18.17 -8.92 8.48
CA GLY A 329 -18.41 -8.07 9.65
C GLY A 329 -19.21 -6.82 9.33
N LYS A 330 -19.76 -6.21 10.38
CA LYS A 330 -20.35 -4.87 10.31
C LYS A 330 -19.31 -3.83 10.69
N VAL A 331 -19.36 -2.68 10.03
CA VAL A 331 -18.41 -1.58 10.20
C VAL A 331 -19.17 -0.36 10.69
N GLY A 332 -18.73 0.21 11.81
CA GLY A 332 -19.15 1.52 12.30
C GLY A 332 -17.99 2.49 12.31
N GLY A 333 -18.24 3.72 12.79
CA GLY A 333 -17.22 4.76 12.91
C GLY A 333 -17.56 6.01 12.12
N TYR A 334 -16.54 6.73 11.65
CA TYR A 334 -16.73 8.01 10.96
C TYR A 334 -15.60 8.31 9.97
N LEU A 335 -15.91 9.19 9.03
CA LEU A 335 -15.00 9.74 8.03
C LEU A 335 -14.85 11.24 8.25
N VAL A 336 -13.60 11.72 8.23
CA VAL A 336 -13.26 13.16 8.23
C VAL A 336 -12.79 13.52 6.83
N PHE A 337 -13.66 14.16 6.06
CA PHE A 337 -13.36 14.60 4.70
C PHE A 337 -13.80 16.05 4.49
N ARG A 338 -13.01 16.96 5.07
CA ARG A 338 -13.35 18.40 5.22
C ARG A 338 -13.53 19.16 3.91
N ALA A 339 -13.00 18.61 2.81
CA ALA A 339 -13.15 19.22 1.49
C ALA A 339 -14.57 19.08 0.91
N ILE A 340 -15.34 18.09 1.37
CA ILE A 340 -16.73 17.86 0.94
C ILE A 340 -17.71 18.29 2.03
N GLU A 341 -17.48 17.87 3.28
CA GLU A 341 -18.36 18.16 4.42
C GLU A 341 -17.53 18.73 5.58
N LYS A 342 -17.97 19.85 6.17
CA LYS A 342 -17.24 20.54 7.25
C LYS A 342 -17.15 19.68 8.52
N ASP A 343 -18.22 18.93 8.79
CA ASP A 343 -18.36 18.05 9.96
C ASP A 343 -17.99 16.60 9.64
N LYS A 344 -17.92 15.76 10.69
CA LYS A 344 -17.69 14.32 10.54
C LYS A 344 -18.89 13.66 9.86
N MET A 345 -18.61 12.81 8.87
CA MET A 345 -19.61 11.91 8.30
C MET A 345 -19.62 10.61 9.08
N HIS A 346 -20.77 10.19 9.58
CA HIS A 346 -20.90 8.97 10.38
C HIS A 346 -21.34 7.79 9.52
N ILE A 347 -20.78 6.61 9.79
CA ILE A 347 -21.17 5.38 9.12
C ILE A 347 -22.50 4.93 9.71
N ILE A 348 -23.54 4.89 8.87
CA ILE A 348 -24.90 4.47 9.25
C ILE A 348 -25.16 2.99 8.97
N ASP A 349 -24.57 2.47 7.90
CA ASP A 349 -24.51 1.04 7.60
C ASP A 349 -23.18 0.74 6.92
N GLY A 350 -22.44 -0.22 7.44
CA GLY A 350 -21.12 -0.54 6.95
C GLY A 350 -20.91 -2.04 6.96
N GLU A 351 -20.35 -2.56 5.87
CA GLU A 351 -20.06 -3.97 5.70
C GLU A 351 -18.59 -4.16 5.29
N VAL A 352 -17.99 -5.22 5.82
CA VAL A 352 -16.67 -5.68 5.40
C VAL A 352 -16.72 -7.17 5.08
N ASP A 353 -16.18 -7.53 3.91
CA ASP A 353 -15.91 -8.91 3.51
C ASP A 353 -14.40 -9.08 3.38
N MET A 354 -13.79 -9.91 4.22
CA MET A 354 -12.36 -10.16 4.22
C MET A 354 -12.02 -11.52 3.61
N PHE A 355 -10.96 -11.53 2.80
CA PHE A 355 -10.38 -12.68 2.10
C PHE A 355 -11.26 -13.25 0.99
N GLU A 356 -12.06 -12.39 0.36
CA GLU A 356 -12.77 -12.72 -0.87
C GLU A 356 -11.77 -13.11 -1.97
N VAL A 357 -12.17 -14.04 -2.84
CA VAL A 357 -11.37 -14.59 -3.93
C VAL A 357 -12.13 -14.38 -5.22
N ASP A 358 -11.47 -13.76 -6.19
CA ASP A 358 -11.95 -13.72 -7.57
C ASP A 358 -11.49 -15.01 -8.29
N CYS A 359 -12.37 -15.61 -9.08
CA CYS A 359 -12.03 -16.74 -9.92
C CYS A 359 -10.99 -16.41 -10.99
N ARG A 360 -10.90 -15.16 -11.46
CA ARG A 360 -9.89 -14.69 -12.42
C ARG A 360 -8.50 -14.58 -11.77
N THR A 361 -8.42 -14.30 -10.46
CA THR A 361 -7.17 -14.19 -9.68
C THR A 361 -7.19 -15.08 -8.43
N PRO A 362 -7.09 -16.42 -8.55
CA PRO A 362 -7.36 -17.36 -7.44
C PRO A 362 -6.33 -17.35 -6.31
N TYR A 363 -5.22 -16.63 -6.49
CA TYR A 363 -4.16 -16.45 -5.51
C TYR A 363 -4.26 -15.10 -4.79
N THR A 364 -5.00 -14.13 -5.34
CA THR A 364 -5.16 -12.79 -4.78
C THR A 364 -6.33 -12.79 -3.79
N ARG A 365 -6.15 -12.07 -2.68
CA ARG A 365 -7.18 -11.89 -1.66
C ARG A 365 -7.65 -10.45 -1.62
N TYR A 366 -8.95 -10.28 -1.43
CA TYR A 366 -9.57 -8.97 -1.38
C TYR A 366 -10.24 -8.73 -0.04
N PHE A 367 -10.08 -7.52 0.50
CA PHE A 367 -10.97 -7.01 1.55
C PHE A 367 -11.85 -5.94 0.92
N HIS A 368 -13.16 -6.19 0.90
CA HIS A 368 -14.14 -5.24 0.38
C HIS A 368 -14.87 -4.55 1.52
N TYR A 369 -14.94 -3.23 1.43
CA TYR A 369 -15.62 -2.36 2.37
C TYR A 369 -16.71 -1.63 1.62
N ARG A 370 -17.93 -1.65 2.16
CA ARG A 370 -19.03 -0.82 1.67
C ARG A 370 -19.59 -0.04 2.83
N LEU A 371 -19.40 1.28 2.81
CA LEU A 371 -19.75 2.17 3.91
C LEU A 371 -20.77 3.20 3.42
N LEU A 372 -21.97 3.17 3.98
CA LEU A 372 -22.98 4.20 3.81
C LEU A 372 -22.79 5.25 4.91
N LEU A 373 -22.60 6.50 4.49
CA LEU A 373 -22.23 7.63 5.32
C LEU A 373 -23.35 8.67 5.34
N ALA A 374 -23.56 9.29 6.50
CA ALA A 374 -24.47 10.42 6.68
C ALA A 374 -23.70 11.62 7.26
N ALA A 375 -23.89 12.78 6.63
CA ALA A 375 -23.37 14.07 7.11
C ALA A 375 -24.40 14.80 7.97
N SER A 376 -23.94 15.75 8.79
CA SER A 376 -24.82 16.67 9.55
C SER A 376 -25.68 17.55 8.64
N SER A 377 -25.24 17.78 7.41
CA SER A 377 -25.97 18.49 6.34
C SER A 377 -27.21 17.73 5.84
N GLY A 378 -27.38 16.45 6.21
CA GLY A 378 -28.41 15.56 5.66
C GLY A 378 -28.00 14.83 4.37
N SER A 379 -26.85 15.17 3.78
CA SER A 379 -26.32 14.48 2.59
C SER A 379 -25.89 13.04 2.92
N ARG A 380 -26.07 12.14 1.94
CA ARG A 380 -25.67 10.73 2.03
C ARG A 380 -24.60 10.39 0.99
N TYR A 381 -23.62 9.61 1.42
CA TYR A 381 -22.48 9.19 0.60
C TYR A 381 -22.24 7.69 0.74
N VAL A 382 -21.63 7.11 -0.29
CA VAL A 382 -21.14 5.73 -0.29
C VAL A 382 -19.64 5.76 -0.49
N LEU A 383 -18.90 5.13 0.43
CA LEU A 383 -17.49 4.83 0.27
C LEU A 383 -17.33 3.33 0.04
N GLU A 384 -16.87 2.96 -1.15
CA GLU A 384 -16.47 1.60 -1.52
C GLU A 384 -14.96 1.50 -1.40
N GLY A 385 -14.47 0.58 -0.57
CA GLY A 385 -13.05 0.36 -0.33
C GLY A 385 -12.63 -1.05 -0.74
N LYS A 386 -11.45 -1.20 -1.35
CA LYS A 386 -10.87 -2.49 -1.74
C LYS A 386 -9.40 -2.54 -1.30
N LYS A 387 -9.04 -3.48 -0.43
CA LYS A 387 -7.63 -3.87 -0.22
C LYS A 387 -7.33 -5.07 -1.11
N ILE A 388 -6.17 -5.06 -1.76
CA ILE A 388 -5.75 -6.09 -2.71
C ILE A 388 -4.45 -6.69 -2.17
N MET A 389 -4.46 -7.99 -1.86
CA MET A 389 -3.30 -8.73 -1.36
C MET A 389 -2.89 -9.77 -2.38
N ASN A 390 -1.78 -9.50 -3.06
CA ASN A 390 -1.28 -10.36 -4.11
C ASN A 390 -0.28 -11.38 -3.55
N PRO A 391 -0.12 -12.54 -4.20
CA PRO A 391 0.86 -13.56 -3.81
C PRO A 391 2.29 -13.13 -4.20
N PHE A 392 2.76 -11.97 -3.74
CA PHE A 392 4.10 -11.48 -4.06
C PHE A 392 5.13 -12.12 -3.10
N PRO A 393 6.26 -12.68 -3.60
CA PRO A 393 7.22 -13.40 -2.77
C PRO A 393 8.08 -12.52 -1.85
N PHE A 394 7.96 -11.18 -1.95
CA PHE A 394 8.75 -10.26 -1.15
C PHE A 394 7.90 -9.59 -0.05
N ALA A 395 8.24 -9.84 1.22
CA ALA A 395 7.52 -9.34 2.39
C ALA A 395 7.49 -7.80 2.55
N LEU A 396 8.27 -7.05 1.76
CA LEU A 396 8.16 -5.58 1.69
C LEU A 396 6.82 -5.14 1.07
N ASN A 397 6.36 -5.85 0.05
CA ASN A 397 5.14 -5.47 -0.68
C ASN A 397 3.88 -5.85 0.09
N SER A 398 3.93 -6.92 0.88
CA SER A 398 2.80 -7.33 1.73
C SER A 398 2.43 -6.24 2.74
N TRP A 399 3.39 -5.44 3.23
CA TRP A 399 3.09 -4.29 4.08
C TRP A 399 2.20 -3.28 3.38
N ASN A 400 2.60 -2.83 2.19
CA ASN A 400 1.83 -1.84 1.43
C ASN A 400 0.46 -2.39 1.03
N GLU A 401 0.39 -3.65 0.59
CA GLU A 401 -0.86 -4.29 0.19
C GLU A 401 -1.84 -4.50 1.34
N THR A 402 -1.35 -4.85 2.53
CA THR A 402 -2.22 -5.05 3.72
C THR A 402 -2.66 -3.74 4.37
N THR A 403 -1.93 -2.63 4.14
CA THR A 403 -2.20 -1.33 4.75
C THR A 403 -2.83 -0.30 3.82
N THR A 404 -2.88 -0.56 2.52
CA THR A 404 -3.48 0.36 1.54
C THR A 404 -4.90 -0.06 1.19
N LEU A 405 -5.84 0.87 1.32
CA LEU A 405 -7.23 0.76 0.90
C LEU A 405 -7.47 1.68 -0.29
N TYR A 406 -7.76 1.10 -1.45
CA TYR A 406 -8.23 1.85 -2.62
C TYR A 406 -9.70 2.18 -2.43
N VAL A 407 -10.08 3.44 -2.56
CA VAL A 407 -11.43 3.91 -2.25
C VAL A 407 -12.08 4.62 -3.42
N THR A 408 -13.38 4.44 -3.56
CA THR A 408 -14.26 5.20 -4.44
C THR A 408 -15.35 5.84 -3.59
N PHE A 409 -15.48 7.16 -3.68
CA PHE A 409 -16.40 7.96 -2.88
C PHE A 409 -17.47 8.58 -3.80
N LYS A 410 -18.73 8.25 -3.54
CA LYS A 410 -19.89 8.63 -4.38
C LYS A 410 -20.98 9.31 -3.54
N ARG A 411 -21.66 10.31 -4.10
CA ARG A 411 -22.88 10.90 -3.50
C ARG A 411 -24.13 10.10 -3.90
N VAL A 412 -25.07 9.88 -2.98
CA VAL A 412 -26.26 9.03 -3.21
C VAL A 412 -27.40 9.75 -3.96
N ALA A 413 -27.50 11.08 -3.87
CA ALA A 413 -28.57 11.87 -4.53
C ALA A 413 -28.10 13.27 -4.96
N GLY A 414 -28.49 13.70 -6.16
CA GLY A 414 -28.24 15.01 -6.78
C GLY A 414 -27.75 14.92 -8.24
N GLU A 415 -28.27 15.76 -9.13
CA GLU A 415 -27.85 15.88 -10.55
C GLU A 415 -26.44 16.48 -10.66
N GLU A 416 -25.43 15.66 -10.41
CA GLU A 416 -24.09 15.61 -11.02
C GLU A 416 -23.24 14.67 -10.14
N GLY A 417 -22.85 13.53 -10.73
CA GLY A 417 -22.27 12.40 -10.02
C GLY A 417 -20.86 12.69 -9.51
N LEU A 418 -20.74 13.23 -8.29
CA LEU A 418 -19.47 13.27 -7.57
C LEU A 418 -18.97 11.82 -7.39
N ASN A 419 -17.93 11.46 -8.14
CA ASN A 419 -17.28 10.15 -8.08
C ASN A 419 -15.77 10.37 -7.96
N LEU A 420 -15.26 10.30 -6.73
CA LEU A 420 -13.84 10.55 -6.43
C LEU A 420 -13.14 9.23 -6.11
N LYS A 421 -11.99 8.97 -6.75
CA LYS A 421 -11.12 7.84 -6.42
C LYS A 421 -9.98 8.30 -5.51
N GLY A 422 -9.43 7.39 -4.70
CA GLY A 422 -8.36 7.70 -3.77
C GLY A 422 -7.71 6.50 -3.12
N GLU A 423 -6.73 6.77 -2.27
CA GLU A 423 -6.03 5.78 -1.45
C GLU A 423 -6.00 6.24 0.00
N LEU A 424 -6.31 5.33 0.93
CA LEU A 424 -6.12 5.52 2.36
C LEU A 424 -5.11 4.47 2.86
N ARG A 425 -4.17 4.88 3.71
CA ARG A 425 -3.14 4.01 4.28
C ARG A 425 -3.20 3.96 5.79
N ILE A 426 -2.96 2.77 6.35
CA ILE A 426 -2.77 2.58 7.79
C ILE A 426 -1.31 2.89 8.13
N SER A 427 -1.08 3.77 9.12
CA SER A 427 0.28 4.00 9.62
C SER A 427 0.77 2.82 10.48
N MET A 428 2.08 2.64 10.63
CA MET A 428 2.64 1.58 11.48
C MET A 428 2.14 1.68 12.94
N MET A 429 2.05 2.91 13.46
CA MET A 429 1.53 3.17 14.80
C MET A 429 0.05 2.81 14.92
N ASP A 430 -0.75 3.10 13.89
CA ASP A 430 -2.19 2.81 13.91
C ASP A 430 -2.48 1.32 13.68
N LEU A 431 -1.63 0.60 12.94
CA LEU A 431 -1.72 -0.86 12.86
C LEU A 431 -1.40 -1.51 14.21
N LEU A 432 -0.34 -1.07 14.89
CA LEU A 432 -0.02 -1.55 16.25
C LEU A 432 -1.19 -1.28 17.21
N LYS A 433 -1.77 -0.08 17.17
CA LYS A 433 -2.99 0.23 17.94
C LYS A 433 -4.15 -0.68 17.56
N SER A 434 -4.35 -0.97 16.27
CA SER A 434 -5.38 -1.89 15.79
C SER A 434 -5.20 -3.29 16.40
N LEU A 435 -3.97 -3.79 16.44
CA LEU A 435 -3.64 -5.09 17.06
C LEU A 435 -3.90 -5.09 18.57
N PHE A 436 -3.51 -4.03 19.27
CA PHE A 436 -3.78 -3.89 20.71
C PHE A 436 -5.26 -3.63 21.03
N SER A 437 -6.03 -3.11 20.08
CA SER A 437 -7.47 -2.83 20.22
C SER A 437 -8.37 -4.05 19.98
N LEU A 438 -7.79 -5.23 19.71
CA LEU A 438 -8.54 -6.44 19.42
C LEU A 438 -9.22 -6.96 20.69
N GLU A 439 -10.54 -6.91 20.70
CA GLU A 439 -11.40 -7.30 21.83
C GLU A 439 -12.44 -8.35 21.39
N GLY A 440 -12.99 -9.11 22.35
CA GLY A 440 -14.09 -10.05 22.12
C GLY A 440 -13.76 -11.53 22.35
N ASN A 441 -14.81 -12.34 22.50
CA ASN A 441 -14.74 -13.74 22.98
C ASN A 441 -14.11 -14.71 21.97
N VAL A 442 -13.95 -14.29 20.71
CA VAL A 442 -13.35 -15.11 19.62
C VAL A 442 -12.06 -14.52 19.04
N LYS A 443 -11.40 -13.61 19.77
CA LYS A 443 -10.16 -12.94 19.30
C LYS A 443 -9.05 -13.91 18.86
N GLY A 444 -8.85 -15.02 19.58
CA GLY A 444 -7.82 -16.00 19.25
C GLY A 444 -8.10 -16.72 17.92
N ARG A 445 -9.37 -17.11 17.70
CA ARG A 445 -9.81 -17.73 16.45
C ARG A 445 -9.75 -16.76 15.27
N PHE A 446 -10.05 -15.49 15.50
CA PHE A 446 -9.86 -14.44 14.49
C PHE A 446 -8.38 -14.30 14.11
N ILE A 447 -7.46 -14.24 15.08
CA ILE A 447 -6.02 -14.16 14.81
C ILE A 447 -5.54 -15.38 14.01
N ASP A 448 -5.95 -16.58 14.41
CA ASP A 448 -5.57 -17.83 13.73
C ASP A 448 -6.05 -17.86 12.26
N LEU A 449 -7.33 -17.53 12.01
CA LEU A 449 -7.87 -17.45 10.65
C LEU A 449 -7.24 -16.33 9.82
N PHE A 450 -6.99 -15.16 10.42
CA PHE A 450 -6.39 -14.04 9.73
C PHE A 450 -4.93 -14.35 9.34
N SER A 451 -4.14 -14.86 10.28
CA SER A 451 -2.73 -15.22 10.07
C SER A 451 -2.55 -16.39 9.12
N SER A 452 -3.38 -17.43 9.21
CA SER A 452 -3.35 -18.57 8.27
C SER A 452 -3.67 -18.16 6.83
N ASN A 453 -4.62 -17.24 6.62
CA ASN A 453 -4.91 -16.71 5.28
C ASN A 453 -3.76 -15.83 4.73
N LEU A 454 -3.11 -15.03 5.59
CA LEU A 454 -1.91 -14.28 5.19
C LEU A 454 -0.74 -15.21 4.84
N LEU A 455 -0.48 -16.23 5.67
CA LEU A 455 0.55 -17.24 5.42
C LEU A 455 0.28 -17.98 4.10
N ARG A 456 -0.98 -18.36 3.87
CA ARG A 456 -1.38 -19.02 2.62
C ARG A 456 -1.16 -18.14 1.38
N THR A 457 -1.43 -16.84 1.49
CA THR A 457 -1.35 -15.89 0.37
C THR A 457 0.09 -15.54 0.04
N TYR A 458 0.89 -15.13 1.02
CA TYR A 458 2.24 -14.61 0.78
C TYR A 458 3.33 -15.68 0.81
N VAL A 459 3.19 -16.71 1.65
CA VAL A 459 4.25 -17.73 1.86
C VAL A 459 3.96 -19.00 1.10
N LEU A 460 2.81 -19.65 1.35
CA LEU A 460 2.51 -20.94 0.71
C LEU A 460 2.09 -20.78 -0.76
N GLN A 461 1.52 -19.62 -1.11
CA GLN A 461 1.00 -19.30 -2.45
C GLN A 461 0.14 -20.44 -3.01
N ILE A 462 -0.77 -20.98 -2.19
CA ILE A 462 -1.68 -22.07 -2.57
C ILE A 462 -3.00 -21.45 -3.04
N PRO A 463 -3.43 -21.70 -4.29
CA PRO A 463 -4.67 -21.12 -4.80
C PRO A 463 -5.87 -21.63 -3.99
N TYR A 464 -6.92 -20.83 -3.95
CA TYR A 464 -8.21 -21.34 -3.49
C TYR A 464 -8.93 -21.99 -4.67
N GLN A 465 -9.33 -23.25 -4.51
CA GLN A 465 -10.00 -24.00 -5.59
C GLN A 465 -11.42 -23.45 -5.75
N SER A 466 -11.62 -22.62 -6.77
CA SER A 466 -12.95 -22.29 -7.28
C SER A 466 -13.49 -23.55 -7.98
N ASN A 467 -14.56 -24.14 -7.45
CA ASN A 467 -15.26 -25.29 -8.05
C ASN A 467 -15.95 -24.95 -9.39
N LYS A 468 -15.67 -23.82 -10.02
CA LYS A 468 -16.11 -23.54 -11.39
C LYS A 468 -15.02 -23.97 -12.35
N GLU A 469 -14.95 -25.28 -12.60
CA GLU A 469 -14.56 -25.73 -13.93
C GLU A 469 -15.61 -25.14 -14.87
N TYR A 470 -15.24 -24.06 -15.56
CA TYR A 470 -16.06 -23.58 -16.67
C TYR A 470 -15.98 -24.66 -17.73
N LEU A 471 -17.01 -25.53 -17.74
CA LEU A 471 -17.37 -26.30 -18.93
C LEU A 471 -17.46 -25.27 -20.06
N THR A 472 -16.52 -25.37 -20.99
CA THR A 472 -16.58 -24.67 -22.27
C THR A 472 -17.79 -25.22 -23.01
N ASP A 473 -18.96 -24.60 -22.82
CA ASP A 473 -20.05 -24.73 -23.77
C ASP A 473 -19.60 -24.03 -25.04
N SER A 474 -19.05 -24.82 -25.95
CA SER A 474 -18.57 -24.41 -27.26
C SER A 474 -19.72 -24.36 -28.26
N SER A 475 -20.74 -23.55 -27.99
CA SER A 475 -22.00 -23.62 -28.76
C SER A 475 -22.56 -22.30 -29.29
N ASP A 476 -21.83 -21.18 -29.26
CA ASP A 476 -22.34 -19.92 -29.85
C ASP A 476 -21.26 -18.98 -30.42
N TYR A 477 -20.17 -19.51 -30.99
CA TYR A 477 -19.25 -18.67 -31.75
C TYR A 477 -19.78 -18.44 -33.16
N SER A 478 -20.21 -17.21 -33.45
CA SER A 478 -20.32 -16.73 -34.83
C SER A 478 -19.01 -17.02 -35.58
N SER A 479 -19.10 -17.56 -36.79
CA SER A 479 -17.92 -17.78 -37.65
C SER A 479 -17.09 -16.51 -37.75
N TYR A 480 -15.78 -16.60 -37.46
CA TYR A 480 -14.88 -15.47 -37.64
C TYR A 480 -14.83 -15.09 -39.14
N PRO A 481 -14.75 -13.80 -39.51
CA PRO A 481 -14.59 -13.40 -40.90
C PRO A 481 -13.44 -14.12 -41.61
N GLU A 482 -13.68 -14.60 -42.83
CA GLU A 482 -12.65 -15.27 -43.63
C GLU A 482 -11.48 -14.33 -43.93
N SER A 483 -10.26 -14.84 -43.82
CA SER A 483 -9.03 -14.10 -44.13
C SER A 483 -8.32 -14.69 -45.34
N THR A 484 -7.69 -13.82 -46.11
CA THR A 484 -6.75 -14.20 -47.17
C THR A 484 -5.34 -14.26 -46.59
N PHE A 485 -4.65 -15.38 -46.79
CA PHE A 485 -3.28 -15.59 -46.33
C PHE A 485 -2.28 -15.25 -47.43
N HIS A 486 -1.35 -14.33 -47.12
CA HIS A 486 -0.27 -13.94 -48.02
C HIS A 486 1.07 -14.36 -47.44
N ARG A 487 1.89 -15.06 -48.23
CA ARG A 487 3.25 -15.45 -47.86
C ARG A 487 4.25 -14.51 -48.51
N LEU A 488 5.18 -13.99 -47.70
CA LEU A 488 6.17 -13.00 -48.15
C LEU A 488 7.58 -13.51 -47.83
N LYS A 489 8.53 -13.09 -48.67
CA LYS A 489 9.95 -13.32 -48.45
C LYS A 489 10.61 -11.96 -48.31
N THR A 490 11.25 -11.72 -47.18
CA THR A 490 11.95 -10.47 -46.88
C THR A 490 13.27 -10.38 -47.65
N GLU A 491 13.84 -9.18 -47.72
CA GLU A 491 15.14 -8.92 -48.38
C GLU A 491 16.28 -9.78 -47.79
N ASP A 492 16.29 -9.99 -46.47
CA ASP A 492 17.25 -10.87 -45.78
C ASP A 492 16.93 -12.37 -45.92
N GLY A 493 15.94 -12.73 -46.75
CA GLY A 493 15.58 -14.10 -47.07
C GLY A 493 14.71 -14.82 -46.04
N CYS A 494 14.20 -14.11 -45.03
CA CYS A 494 13.29 -14.66 -44.03
C CYS A 494 11.88 -14.85 -44.62
N ASN A 495 11.19 -15.92 -44.22
CA ASN A 495 9.80 -16.14 -44.60
C ASN A 495 8.88 -15.56 -43.54
N ILE A 496 8.01 -14.64 -43.93
CA ILE A 496 6.97 -14.07 -43.07
C ILE A 496 5.60 -14.24 -43.74
N SER A 497 4.53 -13.91 -43.05
CA SER A 497 3.19 -13.90 -43.62
C SER A 497 2.38 -12.69 -43.18
N CYS A 498 1.31 -12.41 -43.89
CA CYS A 498 0.28 -11.49 -43.44
C CYS A 498 -1.12 -12.04 -43.74
N LEU A 499 -2.06 -11.70 -42.86
CA LEU A 499 -3.48 -12.02 -43.02
C LEU A 499 -4.20 -10.75 -43.45
N GLN A 500 -5.09 -10.87 -44.43
CA GLN A 500 -5.90 -9.78 -44.94
C GLN A 500 -7.38 -10.11 -44.74
N TRP A 501 -8.13 -9.15 -44.19
CA TRP A 501 -9.60 -9.18 -44.17
C TRP A 501 -10.14 -8.04 -45.02
N SER A 502 -10.93 -8.38 -46.04
CA SER A 502 -11.62 -7.44 -46.90
C SER A 502 -13.08 -7.27 -46.47
N CYS A 503 -13.63 -6.07 -46.65
CA CYS A 503 -15.06 -5.86 -46.53
C CYS A 503 -15.75 -6.32 -47.82
N ASP A 504 -16.88 -7.04 -47.68
CA ASP A 504 -17.72 -7.42 -48.80
C ASP A 504 -18.26 -6.16 -49.49
N GLN A 505 -17.71 -5.82 -50.66
CA GLN A 505 -18.03 -4.62 -51.43
C GLN A 505 -19.50 -4.57 -51.90
N SER A 506 -20.27 -5.65 -51.71
CA SER A 506 -21.67 -5.78 -52.14
C SER A 506 -22.69 -4.99 -51.29
N LYS A 507 -22.30 -4.47 -50.11
CA LYS A 507 -23.22 -3.75 -49.20
C LYS A 507 -23.05 -2.23 -49.16
N TRP A 508 -21.99 -1.67 -49.75
CA TRP A 508 -21.68 -0.24 -49.66
C TRP A 508 -21.59 0.37 -51.06
N ASN A 509 -22.70 0.92 -51.54
CA ASN A 509 -22.72 1.69 -52.79
C ASN A 509 -21.82 2.92 -52.67
N LEU A 510 -20.71 2.91 -53.43
CA LEU A 510 -19.93 4.05 -53.96
C LEU A 510 -19.74 5.28 -53.05
N LYS A 511 -18.52 5.43 -52.51
CA LYS A 511 -17.61 6.60 -52.71
C LYS A 511 -16.42 6.53 -51.74
N GLU A 512 -15.20 6.58 -52.30
CA GLU A 512 -13.87 6.60 -51.66
C GLU A 512 -13.34 5.25 -51.11
N GLU A 513 -12.29 4.73 -51.76
CA GLU A 513 -11.44 3.67 -51.19
C GLU A 513 -10.79 4.20 -49.92
N LYS A 514 -11.26 3.71 -48.76
CA LYS A 514 -10.65 4.02 -47.47
C LYS A 514 -9.24 3.44 -47.40
N GLN A 515 -8.33 4.14 -46.74
CA GLN A 515 -6.95 3.69 -46.60
C GLN A 515 -6.86 2.40 -45.77
N PRO A 516 -6.04 1.42 -46.17
CA PRO A 516 -5.90 0.14 -45.48
C PRO A 516 -5.21 0.33 -44.12
N ILE A 517 -5.53 -0.56 -43.17
CA ILE A 517 -4.95 -0.56 -41.84
C ILE A 517 -4.00 -1.75 -41.67
N LEU A 518 -2.76 -1.48 -41.29
CA LEU A 518 -1.77 -2.48 -40.90
C LEU A 518 -1.68 -2.61 -39.37
N LEU A 519 -1.90 -3.81 -38.88
CA LEU A 519 -1.81 -4.19 -37.47
C LEU A 519 -0.48 -4.89 -37.20
N LEU A 520 0.24 -4.45 -36.17
CA LEU A 520 1.55 -4.95 -35.79
C LEU A 520 1.52 -5.51 -34.36
N ASN A 521 1.56 -6.84 -34.25
CA ASN A 521 1.51 -7.55 -32.97
C ASN A 521 2.74 -7.28 -32.07
N GLY A 522 2.58 -7.64 -30.79
CA GLY A 522 3.67 -7.64 -29.81
C GLY A 522 4.65 -8.80 -29.99
N HIS A 523 5.41 -9.10 -28.93
CA HIS A 523 6.49 -10.10 -29.00
C HIS A 523 6.01 -11.54 -29.20
N SER A 524 4.95 -11.96 -28.51
CA SER A 524 4.50 -13.36 -28.54
C SER A 524 3.00 -13.56 -28.33
N THR A 525 2.26 -12.51 -28.03
CA THR A 525 0.83 -12.59 -27.69
C THR A 525 0.01 -12.02 -28.84
N GLU A 526 -0.99 -12.78 -29.30
CA GLU A 526 -1.95 -12.28 -30.27
C GLU A 526 -2.78 -11.17 -29.64
N SER A 527 -2.76 -9.99 -30.27
CA SER A 527 -3.38 -8.77 -29.71
C SER A 527 -4.62 -8.33 -30.48
N PHE A 528 -4.79 -8.77 -31.73
CA PHE A 528 -5.83 -8.24 -32.60
C PHE A 528 -6.83 -9.30 -33.08
N PHE A 529 -6.36 -10.50 -33.41
CA PHE A 529 -7.21 -11.61 -33.82
C PHE A 529 -7.68 -12.41 -32.60
N LEU A 530 -8.89 -12.12 -32.10
CA LEU A 530 -9.40 -12.68 -30.84
C LEU A 530 -10.69 -13.48 -31.08
N PRO A 531 -10.62 -14.73 -31.55
CA PRO A 531 -11.79 -15.48 -32.00
C PRO A 531 -12.79 -15.79 -30.88
N THR A 532 -12.34 -15.83 -29.62
CA THR A 532 -13.22 -16.07 -28.47
C THR A 532 -13.97 -14.83 -27.98
N GLU A 533 -13.60 -13.65 -28.45
CA GLU A 533 -14.26 -12.39 -28.06
C GLU A 533 -15.24 -11.96 -29.13
N PRO A 534 -16.43 -11.43 -28.78
CA PRO A 534 -17.40 -10.96 -29.75
C PRO A 534 -16.95 -9.68 -30.46
N ASN A 535 -16.22 -8.80 -29.75
CA ASN A 535 -15.80 -7.49 -30.22
C ASN A 535 -14.28 -7.33 -30.12
N ASP A 536 -13.56 -7.70 -31.17
CA ASP A 536 -12.13 -7.43 -31.31
C ASP A 536 -11.87 -6.24 -32.25
N LEU A 537 -10.61 -5.78 -32.31
CA LEU A 537 -10.28 -4.61 -33.12
C LEU A 537 -10.50 -4.88 -34.60
N ILE A 538 -10.21 -6.09 -35.09
CA ILE A 538 -10.36 -6.44 -36.52
C ILE A 538 -11.84 -6.32 -36.93
N ARG A 539 -12.77 -6.96 -36.21
CA ARG A 539 -14.20 -6.87 -36.49
C ARG A 539 -14.71 -5.44 -36.35
N THR A 540 -14.20 -4.69 -35.37
CA THR A 540 -14.56 -3.28 -35.18
C THR A 540 -14.15 -2.43 -36.39
N LEU A 541 -12.95 -2.64 -36.93
CA LEU A 541 -12.45 -1.94 -38.12
C LEU A 541 -13.19 -2.38 -39.41
N LEU A 542 -13.51 -3.67 -39.53
CA LEU A 542 -14.31 -4.18 -40.65
C LEU A 542 -15.74 -3.64 -40.64
N ALA A 543 -16.36 -3.49 -39.46
CA ALA A 543 -17.68 -2.87 -39.31
C ALA A 543 -17.69 -1.39 -39.75
N GLU A 544 -16.55 -0.72 -39.66
CA GLU A 544 -16.32 0.65 -40.17
C GLU A 544 -16.04 0.70 -41.69
N GLY A 545 -16.09 -0.45 -42.37
CA GLY A 545 -15.85 -0.57 -43.80
C GLY A 545 -14.38 -0.42 -44.19
N ARG A 546 -13.45 -0.84 -43.32
CA ARG A 546 -12.00 -0.72 -43.56
C ARG A 546 -11.36 -2.07 -43.82
N GLU A 547 -10.44 -2.09 -44.77
CA GLU A 547 -9.59 -3.26 -45.01
C GLU A 547 -8.48 -3.35 -43.95
N VAL A 548 -8.26 -4.56 -43.43
CA VAL A 548 -7.34 -4.82 -42.32
C VAL A 548 -6.30 -5.85 -42.72
N TRP A 549 -5.03 -5.52 -42.50
CA TRP A 549 -3.87 -6.37 -42.67
C TRP A 549 -3.21 -6.63 -41.32
N LEU A 550 -2.91 -7.88 -41.00
CA LEU A 550 -2.17 -8.27 -39.80
C LEU A 550 -0.83 -8.88 -40.18
N LEU A 551 0.27 -8.26 -39.76
CA LEU A 551 1.61 -8.80 -39.97
C LEU A 551 1.89 -9.96 -39.01
N GLN A 552 2.21 -11.12 -39.57
CA GLN A 552 2.83 -12.25 -38.87
C GLN A 552 4.34 -12.21 -39.15
N SER A 553 5.05 -11.41 -38.35
CA SER A 553 6.50 -11.20 -38.47
C SER A 553 7.29 -12.46 -38.12
N ARG A 554 8.63 -12.39 -38.19
CA ARG A 554 9.55 -13.47 -37.75
C ARG A 554 9.44 -13.87 -36.27
N LEU A 555 8.62 -13.17 -35.48
CA LEU A 555 8.22 -13.52 -34.10
C LEU A 555 7.00 -14.46 -34.05
N HIS A 556 6.25 -14.61 -35.13
CA HIS A 556 5.00 -15.35 -35.11
C HIS A 556 5.24 -16.86 -34.93
N VAL A 557 4.34 -17.51 -34.19
CA VAL A 557 4.51 -18.89 -33.73
C VAL A 557 4.51 -19.93 -34.88
N SER A 558 3.90 -19.59 -36.02
CA SER A 558 3.87 -20.46 -37.21
C SER A 558 5.18 -20.45 -38.00
N LEU A 559 5.96 -19.36 -37.94
CA LEU A 559 7.20 -19.17 -38.70
C LEU A 559 8.30 -18.54 -37.80
N PRO A 560 8.63 -19.13 -36.63
CA PRO A 560 9.53 -18.50 -35.69
C PRO A 560 10.98 -18.59 -36.16
N SER A 561 11.68 -17.45 -36.21
CA SER A 561 13.12 -17.43 -36.48
C SER A 561 13.94 -17.64 -35.20
N ASN A 562 15.03 -18.42 -35.29
CA ASN A 562 15.96 -18.67 -34.19
C ASN A 562 17.06 -17.60 -34.05
N ASN A 563 17.20 -16.71 -35.05
CA ASN A 563 18.26 -15.72 -35.04
C ASN A 563 17.82 -14.42 -35.72
N PHE A 564 17.50 -13.42 -34.92
CA PHE A 564 17.16 -12.07 -35.37
C PHE A 564 17.14 -11.11 -34.17
N THR A 565 17.04 -9.83 -34.47
CA THR A 565 16.88 -8.72 -33.54
C THR A 565 15.60 -7.95 -33.86
N ILE A 566 15.09 -7.14 -32.92
CA ILE A 566 13.92 -6.28 -33.16
C ILE A 566 14.13 -5.30 -34.34
N GLU A 567 15.40 -4.96 -34.64
CA GLU A 567 15.78 -4.11 -35.76
C GLU A 567 15.43 -4.77 -37.09
N ASP A 568 15.61 -6.09 -37.22
CA ASP A 568 15.31 -6.82 -38.46
C ASP A 568 13.83 -6.76 -38.82
N ILE A 569 12.93 -6.69 -37.83
CA ILE A 569 11.49 -6.52 -38.07
C ILE A 569 11.20 -5.14 -38.67
N GLY A 570 11.82 -4.09 -38.11
CA GLY A 570 11.66 -2.73 -38.62
C GLY A 570 12.35 -2.51 -39.97
N ARG A 571 13.47 -3.19 -40.20
CA ARG A 571 14.29 -3.05 -41.40
C ARG A 571 13.80 -3.88 -42.58
N TYR A 572 13.22 -5.06 -42.34
CA TYR A 572 12.88 -6.00 -43.40
C TYR A 572 11.40 -6.40 -43.39
N ASP A 573 10.83 -6.79 -42.25
CA ASP A 573 9.47 -7.35 -42.20
C ASP A 573 8.39 -6.29 -42.51
N ILE A 574 8.47 -5.12 -41.85
CA ILE A 574 7.51 -4.03 -42.01
C ILE A 574 7.55 -3.43 -43.43
N PRO A 575 8.72 -3.10 -44.01
CA PRO A 575 8.79 -2.66 -45.41
C PRO A 575 8.18 -3.67 -46.37
N SER A 576 8.47 -4.97 -46.20
CA SER A 576 7.96 -6.02 -47.10
C SER A 576 6.43 -6.11 -47.13
N VAL A 577 5.75 -5.93 -45.99
CA VAL A 577 4.28 -5.93 -45.96
C VAL A 577 3.68 -4.63 -46.49
N ILE A 578 4.32 -3.48 -46.25
CA ILE A 578 3.88 -2.19 -46.82
C ILE A 578 4.00 -2.23 -48.35
N ASP A 579 5.09 -2.75 -48.88
CA ASP A 579 5.27 -2.93 -50.32
C ASP A 579 4.24 -3.90 -50.90
N LYS A 580 3.89 -4.98 -50.17
CA LYS A 580 2.81 -5.87 -50.58
C LYS A 580 1.44 -5.18 -50.63
N ILE A 581 1.12 -4.38 -49.61
CA ILE A 581 -0.13 -3.60 -49.58
C ILE A 581 -0.17 -2.63 -50.76
N ARG A 582 0.94 -1.96 -51.07
CA ARG A 582 1.06 -1.03 -52.20
C ARG A 582 1.09 -1.71 -53.57
N GLU A 583 1.52 -2.97 -53.64
CA GLU A 583 1.42 -3.81 -54.85
C GLU A 583 -0.02 -4.28 -55.08
N PHE A 584 -0.73 -4.63 -54.00
CA PHE A 584 -2.13 -5.04 -54.05
C PHE A 584 -3.05 -3.87 -54.42
N HIS A 585 -2.73 -2.68 -53.89
CA HIS A 585 -3.39 -1.41 -54.20
C HIS A 585 -2.61 -0.61 -55.26
N CYS A 586 -2.91 0.68 -55.40
CA CYS A 586 -2.07 1.59 -56.17
C CYS A 586 -0.83 2.02 -55.39
N SER A 587 0.29 2.27 -56.09
CA SER A 587 1.59 2.62 -55.48
C SER A 587 1.57 3.88 -54.60
N ASN A 588 0.57 4.75 -54.73
CA ASN A 588 0.44 5.99 -53.95
C ASN A 588 -0.44 5.86 -52.69
N ILE A 589 -0.95 4.66 -52.37
CA ILE A 589 -1.80 4.48 -51.18
C ILE A 589 -0.99 4.69 -49.90
N LYS A 590 -1.59 5.38 -48.93
CA LYS A 590 -1.06 5.50 -47.56
C LYS A 590 -1.70 4.47 -46.66
N VAL A 591 -0.95 3.99 -45.68
CA VAL A 591 -1.37 2.94 -44.76
C VAL A 591 -1.49 3.51 -43.34
N HIS A 592 -2.61 3.25 -42.66
CA HIS A 592 -2.72 3.50 -41.23
C HIS A 592 -2.08 2.36 -40.46
N VAL A 593 -1.27 2.65 -39.44
CA VAL A 593 -0.59 1.61 -38.66
C VAL A 593 -1.08 1.62 -37.22
N VAL A 594 -1.52 0.47 -36.72
CA VAL A 594 -1.82 0.27 -35.30
C VAL A 594 -0.86 -0.79 -34.76
N ALA A 595 -0.02 -0.41 -33.81
CA ALA A 595 1.05 -1.23 -33.30
C ALA A 595 0.96 -1.44 -31.78
N HIS A 596 1.34 -2.63 -31.32
CA HIS A 596 1.37 -2.98 -29.91
C HIS A 596 2.76 -3.46 -29.47
N CYS A 597 3.20 -3.08 -28.26
CA CYS A 597 4.43 -3.61 -27.65
C CYS A 597 5.64 -3.56 -28.61
N VAL A 598 6.26 -4.69 -28.95
CA VAL A 598 7.39 -4.79 -29.89
C VAL A 598 7.04 -4.30 -31.29
N GLY A 599 5.82 -4.50 -31.79
CA GLY A 599 5.38 -3.92 -33.05
C GLY A 599 5.50 -2.39 -33.06
N GLY A 600 5.23 -1.75 -31.92
CA GLY A 600 5.43 -0.32 -31.73
C GLY A 600 6.90 0.09 -31.76
N LEU A 601 7.80 -0.72 -31.18
CA LEU A 601 9.25 -0.47 -31.29
C LEU A 601 9.72 -0.60 -32.74
N SER A 602 9.29 -1.66 -33.43
CA SER A 602 9.70 -1.99 -34.79
C SER A 602 9.23 -0.96 -35.82
N ILE A 603 8.01 -0.45 -35.74
CA ILE A 603 7.55 0.60 -36.67
C ILE A 603 8.31 1.92 -36.48
N HIS A 604 8.67 2.26 -35.24
CA HIS A 604 9.51 3.43 -35.00
C HIS A 604 10.93 3.22 -35.51
N ILE A 605 11.49 2.01 -35.40
CA ILE A 605 12.77 1.65 -36.04
C ILE A 605 12.65 1.77 -37.58
N ALA A 606 11.54 1.33 -38.18
CA ALA A 606 11.32 1.43 -39.62
C ALA A 606 11.32 2.89 -40.10
N LEU A 607 10.57 3.77 -39.41
CA LEU A 607 10.47 5.19 -39.74
C LEU A 607 11.78 5.94 -39.47
N LEU A 608 12.26 5.90 -38.22
CA LEU A 608 13.46 6.63 -37.80
C LEU A 608 14.74 6.07 -38.46
N GLY A 609 14.77 4.78 -38.78
CA GLY A 609 15.83 4.15 -39.56
C GLY A 609 15.82 4.53 -41.04
N GLY A 610 14.72 5.10 -41.54
CA GLY A 610 14.56 5.46 -42.95
C GLY A 610 14.28 4.25 -43.86
N HIS A 611 13.81 3.14 -43.30
CA HIS A 611 13.43 1.94 -44.06
C HIS A 611 12.06 2.08 -44.70
N ILE A 612 11.21 2.96 -44.16
CA ILE A 612 9.96 3.38 -44.78
C ILE A 612 9.87 4.90 -44.78
N SER A 613 9.24 5.47 -45.81
CA SER A 613 9.02 6.90 -45.91
C SER A 613 7.80 7.30 -45.06
N PRO A 614 7.86 8.41 -44.30
CA PRO A 614 6.69 8.97 -43.62
C PRO A 614 5.51 9.23 -44.56
N THR A 615 5.79 9.50 -45.84
CA THR A 615 4.77 9.74 -46.87
C THR A 615 3.90 8.51 -47.18
N GLN A 616 4.38 7.31 -46.86
CA GLN A 616 3.65 6.04 -47.02
C GLN A 616 2.69 5.77 -45.85
N ILE A 617 2.81 6.50 -44.73
CA ILE A 617 2.01 6.30 -43.53
C ILE A 617 0.97 7.40 -43.40
N ALA A 618 -0.29 7.01 -43.26
CA ALA A 618 -1.41 7.93 -43.08
C ALA A 618 -1.50 8.42 -41.62
N SER A 619 -1.44 7.49 -40.67
CA SER A 619 -1.32 7.78 -39.24
C SER A 619 -0.73 6.60 -38.49
N LEU A 620 -0.21 6.87 -37.29
CA LEU A 620 0.44 5.87 -36.44
C LEU A 620 -0.19 5.85 -35.04
N CYS A 621 -0.84 4.74 -34.69
CA CYS A 621 -1.33 4.49 -33.34
C CYS A 621 -0.43 3.44 -32.65
N CYS A 622 0.05 3.72 -31.45
CA CYS A 622 0.82 2.78 -30.66
C CYS A 622 0.22 2.59 -29.26
N THR A 623 0.02 1.33 -28.87
CA THR A 623 -0.52 0.95 -27.57
C THR A 623 0.59 0.46 -26.64
N ASN A 624 0.81 1.19 -25.55
CA ASN A 624 1.77 0.89 -24.51
C ASN A 624 3.19 0.62 -25.04
N SER A 625 3.55 1.31 -26.12
CA SER A 625 4.83 1.23 -26.83
C SER A 625 5.07 2.49 -27.67
N SER A 626 6.32 2.76 -28.03
CA SER A 626 6.75 3.88 -28.89
C SER A 626 8.24 3.74 -29.24
N MET A 627 8.91 4.80 -29.72
CA MET A 627 10.38 4.84 -29.75
C MET A 627 11.01 4.80 -28.34
N PHE A 628 10.22 5.11 -27.29
CA PHE A 628 10.58 4.88 -25.89
C PHE A 628 9.96 3.57 -25.39
N PHE A 629 10.61 2.95 -24.41
CA PHE A 629 10.12 1.72 -23.76
C PHE A 629 10.56 1.67 -22.30
N LYS A 630 9.78 2.34 -21.44
CA LYS A 630 9.99 2.38 -19.99
C LYS A 630 9.19 1.26 -19.33
N VAL A 631 9.90 0.30 -18.75
CA VAL A 631 9.31 -0.84 -18.05
C VAL A 631 9.25 -0.59 -16.54
N THR A 632 8.41 -1.34 -15.82
CA THR A 632 8.30 -1.22 -14.35
C THR A 632 9.62 -1.51 -13.64
N THR A 633 9.81 -1.00 -12.42
CA THR A 633 11.05 -1.16 -11.64
C THR A 633 11.48 -2.64 -11.51
N LEU A 634 10.52 -3.54 -11.29
CA LEU A 634 10.80 -4.98 -11.20
C LEU A 634 11.31 -5.54 -12.53
N ALA A 635 10.70 -5.16 -13.66
CA ALA A 635 11.16 -5.56 -14.98
C ALA A 635 12.54 -4.97 -15.29
N THR A 636 12.81 -3.71 -14.92
CA THR A 636 14.12 -3.07 -15.05
C THR A 636 15.21 -3.84 -14.29
N VAL A 637 14.95 -4.22 -13.04
CA VAL A 637 15.88 -5.05 -12.24
C VAL A 637 16.12 -6.40 -12.92
N LYS A 638 15.08 -7.08 -13.42
CA LYS A 638 15.23 -8.33 -14.19
C LYS A 638 16.12 -8.14 -15.42
N MET A 639 15.97 -7.03 -16.14
CA MET A 639 16.78 -6.71 -17.31
C MET A 639 18.23 -6.36 -16.94
N TRP A 640 18.50 -5.82 -15.75
CA TRP A 640 19.87 -5.57 -15.30
C TRP A 640 20.63 -6.83 -14.92
N LEU A 641 19.96 -7.78 -14.26
CA LEU A 641 20.52 -9.09 -13.96
C LEU A 641 20.94 -9.83 -15.24
N PRO A 642 21.96 -10.70 -15.19
CA PRO A 642 22.43 -11.46 -16.36
C PRO A 642 21.49 -12.61 -16.76
N LEU A 643 20.18 -12.52 -16.47
CA LEU A 643 19.20 -13.57 -16.73
C LEU A 643 19.09 -13.90 -18.22
N ILE A 644 19.03 -12.88 -19.10
CA ILE A 644 18.91 -13.09 -20.54
C ILE A 644 20.20 -13.71 -21.12
N PRO A 645 21.42 -13.19 -20.87
CA PRO A 645 22.65 -13.85 -21.31
C PRO A 645 22.76 -15.32 -20.88
N ILE A 646 22.45 -15.61 -19.61
CA ILE A 646 22.47 -16.98 -19.08
C ILE A 646 21.42 -17.85 -19.80
N SER A 647 20.21 -17.33 -19.98
CA SER A 647 19.14 -18.07 -20.67
C SER A 647 19.49 -18.37 -22.12
N MET A 648 20.10 -17.42 -22.83
CA MET A 648 20.55 -17.62 -24.22
C MET A 648 21.67 -18.66 -24.29
N ALA A 649 22.63 -18.63 -23.36
CA ALA A 649 23.69 -19.64 -23.28
C ALA A 649 23.14 -21.05 -23.01
N LEU A 650 22.09 -21.16 -22.19
CA LEU A 650 21.42 -22.43 -21.92
C LEU A 650 20.65 -22.95 -23.14
N LEU A 651 19.95 -22.08 -23.87
CA LEU A 651 19.18 -22.47 -25.07
C LEU A 651 20.07 -22.94 -26.22
N GLY A 652 21.25 -22.34 -26.39
CA GLY A 652 22.15 -22.65 -27.49
C GLY A 652 21.54 -22.25 -28.84
N GLU A 653 21.51 -23.18 -29.79
CA GLU A 653 21.03 -22.93 -31.16
C GLU A 653 19.50 -22.86 -31.27
N ASN A 654 18.77 -23.62 -30.44
CA ASN A 654 17.32 -23.58 -30.42
C ASN A 654 16.83 -22.59 -29.36
N LYS A 655 16.46 -21.39 -29.81
CA LYS A 655 16.00 -20.29 -28.95
C LYS A 655 14.47 -20.20 -28.86
N ILE A 656 13.76 -21.23 -29.32
CA ILE A 656 12.29 -21.29 -29.25
C ILE A 656 11.88 -22.10 -28.03
N LEU A 657 11.19 -21.45 -27.08
CA LEU A 657 10.74 -22.09 -25.85
C LEU A 657 9.31 -22.64 -26.00
N PRO A 658 9.08 -23.96 -25.93
CA PRO A 658 7.74 -24.53 -25.95
C PRO A 658 7.03 -24.33 -24.61
N LEU A 659 5.80 -23.82 -24.62
CA LEU A 659 4.99 -23.60 -23.41
C LEU A 659 4.03 -24.75 -23.12
N LEU A 660 3.41 -25.34 -24.15
CA LEU A 660 2.41 -26.40 -23.99
C LEU A 660 2.97 -27.64 -23.27
N GLU A 661 2.21 -28.20 -22.33
CA GLU A 661 2.60 -29.40 -21.57
C GLU A 661 2.97 -30.60 -22.46
N THR A 662 2.19 -30.82 -23.52
CA THR A 662 2.43 -31.86 -24.52
C THR A 662 3.74 -31.68 -25.28
N SER A 663 4.15 -30.43 -25.53
CA SER A 663 5.41 -30.08 -26.17
C SER A 663 6.58 -30.05 -25.18
N ARG A 664 6.32 -29.80 -23.88
CA ARG A 664 7.32 -29.76 -22.80
C ARG A 664 7.90 -31.13 -22.49
N SER A 665 7.11 -32.21 -22.61
CA SER A 665 7.60 -33.58 -22.42
C SER A 665 8.66 -33.97 -23.46
N LYS A 666 8.60 -33.37 -24.66
CA LYS A 666 9.57 -33.54 -25.76
C LYS A 666 10.70 -32.50 -25.72
N ALA A 667 10.64 -31.51 -24.82
CA ALA A 667 11.61 -30.43 -24.76
C ALA A 667 12.92 -30.87 -24.09
N SER A 668 14.04 -30.28 -24.52
CA SER A 668 15.36 -30.61 -23.96
C SER A 668 15.43 -30.29 -22.45
N LEU A 669 16.33 -30.95 -21.73
CA LEU A 669 16.57 -30.71 -20.29
C LEU A 669 16.81 -29.22 -19.98
N ARG A 670 17.46 -28.50 -20.90
CA ARG A 670 17.77 -27.07 -20.75
C ARG A 670 16.51 -26.20 -20.84
N HIS A 671 15.58 -26.51 -21.75
CA HIS A 671 14.28 -25.82 -21.84
C HIS A 671 13.45 -26.07 -20.58
N ARG A 672 13.43 -27.32 -20.08
CA ARG A 672 12.72 -27.66 -18.84
C ARG A 672 13.29 -26.91 -17.62
N LEU A 673 14.61 -26.75 -17.55
CA LEU A 673 15.26 -25.95 -16.51
C LEU A 673 14.84 -24.48 -16.58
N LEU A 674 14.81 -23.87 -17.76
CA LEU A 674 14.37 -22.48 -17.93
C LEU A 674 12.91 -22.27 -17.56
N ILE A 675 12.04 -23.21 -17.94
CA ILE A 675 10.62 -23.20 -17.55
C ILE A 675 10.48 -23.29 -16.04
N ALA A 676 11.25 -24.17 -15.38
CA ALA A 676 11.27 -24.26 -13.93
C ALA A 676 11.71 -22.92 -13.31
N ILE A 677 12.79 -22.31 -13.78
CA ILE A 677 13.26 -21.00 -13.29
C ILE A 677 12.18 -19.92 -13.47
N ALA A 678 11.55 -19.84 -14.64
CA ALA A 678 10.51 -18.86 -14.94
C ALA A 678 9.33 -18.95 -13.95
N ARG A 679 8.91 -20.16 -13.56
CA ARG A 679 7.84 -20.35 -12.56
C ARG A 679 8.16 -19.72 -11.21
N TRP A 680 9.43 -19.71 -10.79
CA TRP A 680 9.87 -19.16 -9.51
C TRP A 680 10.11 -17.65 -9.54
N LEU A 681 10.17 -17.03 -10.72
CA LEU A 681 10.43 -15.60 -10.82
C LEU A 681 9.26 -14.76 -10.26
N PRO A 682 9.56 -13.71 -9.47
CA PRO A 682 8.54 -12.86 -8.86
C PRO A 682 7.69 -12.14 -9.91
N ARG A 683 6.39 -12.01 -9.62
CA ARG A 683 5.36 -11.38 -10.46
C ARG A 683 4.19 -10.89 -9.58
N TYR A 684 3.39 -9.95 -10.10
CA TYR A 684 2.30 -9.30 -9.37
C TYR A 684 1.09 -10.22 -9.23
N GLU A 685 0.56 -10.75 -10.33
CA GLU A 685 -0.57 -11.68 -10.32
C GLU A 685 -0.13 -13.10 -10.65
N ARG A 686 -0.86 -14.08 -10.11
CA ARG A 686 -0.72 -15.50 -10.42
C ARG A 686 -2.07 -16.12 -10.76
N CYS A 687 -2.06 -17.12 -11.63
CA CYS A 687 -3.23 -17.90 -11.99
C CYS A 687 -2.92 -19.40 -12.02
N THR A 688 -3.95 -20.23 -12.19
CA THR A 688 -3.81 -21.69 -12.21
C THR A 688 -3.34 -22.23 -13.55
N CYS A 689 -3.25 -21.40 -14.59
CA CYS A 689 -2.73 -21.79 -15.90
C CYS A 689 -1.20 -21.75 -15.89
N ASP A 690 -0.59 -22.93 -15.99
CA ASP A 690 0.86 -23.08 -15.91
C ASP A 690 1.61 -22.39 -17.07
N GLU A 691 1.05 -22.36 -18.27
CA GLU A 691 1.61 -21.64 -19.41
C GLU A 691 1.65 -20.12 -19.15
N CYS A 692 0.58 -19.56 -18.58
CA CYS A 692 0.53 -18.16 -18.18
C CYS A 692 1.56 -17.84 -17.08
N GLU A 693 1.75 -18.76 -16.14
CA GLU A 693 2.74 -18.63 -15.06
C GLU A 693 4.18 -18.61 -15.60
N VAL A 694 4.50 -19.47 -16.58
CA VAL A 694 5.80 -19.48 -17.25
C VAL A 694 6.01 -18.22 -18.08
N PHE A 695 5.02 -17.84 -18.88
CA PHE A 695 5.05 -16.62 -19.69
C PHE A 695 5.27 -15.38 -18.83
N SER A 696 4.49 -15.24 -17.75
CA SER A 696 4.59 -14.14 -16.79
C SER A 696 5.91 -14.15 -16.01
N GLY A 697 6.53 -15.32 -15.84
CA GLY A 697 7.88 -15.44 -15.30
C GLY A 697 8.92 -14.75 -16.17
N ILE A 698 8.85 -15.01 -17.49
CA ILE A 698 9.79 -14.53 -18.51
C ILE A 698 9.63 -13.03 -18.76
N PHE A 699 8.41 -12.58 -19.07
CA PHE A 699 8.15 -11.18 -19.43
C PHE A 699 7.77 -10.30 -18.23
N GLY A 700 7.16 -10.88 -17.19
CA GLY A 700 6.28 -10.16 -16.25
C GLY A 700 4.82 -10.37 -16.63
N ASN A 701 3.88 -9.98 -15.75
CA ASN A 701 2.46 -10.01 -16.11
C ASN A 701 2.22 -9.04 -17.29
N ALA A 702 1.59 -9.51 -18.37
CA ALA A 702 1.30 -8.69 -19.55
C ALA A 702 -0.09 -8.05 -19.53
N PHE A 703 -1.00 -8.55 -18.70
CA PHE A 703 -2.36 -8.05 -18.56
C PHE A 703 -2.86 -8.27 -17.13
N TRP A 704 -3.85 -7.50 -16.71
CA TRP A 704 -4.61 -7.75 -15.49
C TRP A 704 -5.64 -8.84 -15.75
N HIS A 705 -5.62 -9.94 -15.00
CA HIS A 705 -6.54 -11.07 -15.24
C HIS A 705 -8.00 -10.67 -15.08
N GLN A 706 -8.29 -9.68 -14.22
CA GLN A 706 -9.63 -9.11 -14.06
C GLN A 706 -10.23 -8.55 -15.36
N ASN A 707 -9.40 -8.07 -16.30
CA ASN A 707 -9.85 -7.43 -17.54
C ASN A 707 -10.03 -8.44 -18.69
N VAL A 708 -9.61 -9.70 -18.51
CA VAL A 708 -9.62 -10.72 -19.57
C VAL A 708 -10.64 -11.80 -19.22
N THR A 709 -11.47 -12.18 -20.19
CA THR A 709 -12.47 -13.25 -20.00
C THR A 709 -11.78 -14.59 -19.76
N PRO A 710 -12.40 -15.54 -19.03
CA PRO A 710 -11.84 -16.87 -18.84
C PRO A 710 -11.61 -17.63 -20.16
N THR A 711 -12.48 -17.45 -21.16
CA THR A 711 -12.38 -18.06 -22.50
C THR A 711 -11.19 -17.51 -23.26
N MET A 712 -11.01 -16.18 -23.29
CA MET A 712 -9.86 -15.53 -23.90
C MET A 712 -8.55 -15.91 -23.20
N HIS A 713 -8.54 -15.91 -21.86
CA HIS A 713 -7.38 -16.34 -21.09
C HIS A 713 -6.97 -17.79 -21.41
N HIS A 714 -7.95 -18.69 -21.56
CA HIS A 714 -7.69 -20.06 -21.96
C HIS A 714 -7.13 -20.14 -23.40
N TRP A 715 -7.81 -19.52 -24.37
CA TRP A 715 -7.39 -19.52 -25.77
C TRP A 715 -5.99 -18.94 -25.97
N LEU A 716 -5.69 -17.81 -25.32
CA LEU A 716 -4.41 -17.13 -25.41
C LEU A 716 -3.24 -18.03 -25.01
N ASN A 717 -3.39 -18.76 -23.89
CA ASN A 717 -2.31 -19.54 -23.28
C ASN A 717 -2.26 -20.99 -23.79
N LYS A 718 -3.38 -21.56 -24.25
CA LYS A 718 -3.45 -22.96 -24.68
C LYS A 718 -3.50 -23.15 -26.19
N GLN A 719 -3.89 -22.14 -26.96
CA GLN A 719 -4.06 -22.24 -28.41
C GLN A 719 -3.21 -21.23 -29.19
N SER A 720 -3.19 -19.96 -28.78
CA SER A 720 -2.44 -18.91 -29.48
C SER A 720 -0.94 -18.97 -29.16
N THR A 721 -0.56 -18.82 -27.89
CA THR A 721 0.83 -18.70 -27.45
C THR A 721 1.41 -20.08 -27.10
N THR A 722 1.69 -20.90 -28.12
CA THR A 722 2.19 -22.27 -27.89
C THR A 722 3.71 -22.36 -27.76
N ASN A 723 4.43 -21.44 -28.40
CA ASN A 723 5.89 -21.31 -28.37
C ASN A 723 6.30 -19.83 -28.24
N ILE A 724 7.43 -19.56 -27.58
CA ILE A 724 8.00 -18.22 -27.42
C ILE A 724 9.35 -18.15 -28.15
N PRO A 725 9.49 -17.34 -29.21
CA PRO A 725 10.78 -17.05 -29.81
C PRO A 725 11.60 -16.10 -28.93
N LEU A 726 12.70 -16.58 -28.36
CA LEU A 726 13.55 -15.79 -27.47
C LEU A 726 14.73 -15.12 -28.20
N ALA A 727 14.85 -15.31 -29.51
CA ALA A 727 16.00 -14.83 -30.29
C ALA A 727 16.23 -13.31 -30.20
N ALA A 728 15.16 -12.51 -30.17
CA ALA A 728 15.22 -11.05 -30.08
C ALA A 728 15.43 -10.50 -28.65
N PHE A 729 15.41 -11.34 -27.60
CA PHE A 729 15.54 -10.89 -26.21
C PHE A 729 16.85 -10.17 -25.88
N PRO A 730 18.03 -10.56 -26.42
CA PRO A 730 19.26 -9.80 -26.20
C PRO A 730 19.14 -8.35 -26.66
N HIS A 731 18.48 -8.11 -27.81
CA HIS A 731 18.24 -6.76 -28.31
C HIS A 731 17.17 -6.04 -27.47
N LEU A 732 16.06 -6.71 -27.15
CA LEU A 732 15.03 -6.15 -26.26
C LEU A 732 15.62 -5.72 -24.92
N ARG A 733 16.54 -6.49 -24.34
CA ARG A 733 17.25 -6.13 -23.12
C ARG A 733 18.05 -4.83 -23.26
N LYS A 734 18.71 -4.61 -24.41
CA LYS A 734 19.43 -3.34 -24.67
C LYS A 734 18.45 -2.17 -24.72
N ILE A 735 17.34 -2.32 -25.45
CA ILE A 735 16.27 -1.31 -25.53
C ILE A 735 15.70 -0.98 -24.15
N CYS A 736 15.34 -2.00 -23.36
CA CYS A 736 14.82 -1.80 -22.00
C CYS A 736 15.84 -1.12 -21.07
N LYS A 737 17.13 -1.42 -21.21
CA LYS A 737 18.19 -0.79 -20.41
C LYS A 737 18.40 0.69 -20.78
N SER A 738 18.32 1.02 -22.07
CA SER A 738 18.41 2.41 -22.55
C SER A 738 17.11 3.20 -22.27
N GLY A 739 15.97 2.51 -22.26
CA GLY A 739 14.63 3.08 -22.14
C GLY A 739 14.09 3.66 -23.47
N PHE A 740 14.79 3.45 -24.58
CA PHE A 740 14.43 3.85 -25.94
C PHE A 740 15.08 2.91 -26.96
N ILE A 741 14.60 2.94 -28.20
CA ILE A 741 15.10 2.08 -29.29
C ILE A 741 16.59 2.38 -29.61
N VAL A 742 17.37 1.32 -29.75
CA VAL A 742 18.79 1.37 -30.09
C VAL A 742 19.07 0.37 -31.20
N ASP A 743 20.19 0.48 -31.89
CA ASP A 743 20.60 -0.52 -32.88
C ASP A 743 21.04 -1.84 -32.23
N SER A 744 21.27 -2.87 -33.04
CA SER A 744 21.77 -4.17 -32.60
C SER A 744 23.07 -4.10 -31.80
N ASN A 745 23.89 -3.06 -31.97
CA ASN A 745 25.10 -2.82 -31.17
C ASN A 745 24.79 -2.15 -29.82
N GLY A 746 23.71 -1.39 -29.73
CA GLY A 746 23.24 -0.66 -28.56
C GLY A 746 23.42 0.85 -28.67
N ASN A 747 23.72 1.38 -29.86
CA ASN A 747 23.92 2.81 -30.08
C ASN A 747 22.59 3.53 -30.40
N ASN A 748 22.54 4.82 -30.10
CA ASN A 748 21.41 5.67 -30.45
C ASN A 748 21.47 6.09 -31.93
N SER A 749 21.04 5.20 -32.82
CA SER A 749 21.07 5.41 -34.27
C SER A 749 19.74 5.95 -34.84
N TYR A 750 18.68 5.99 -34.02
CA TYR A 750 17.31 6.31 -34.46
C TYR A 750 16.81 7.67 -33.98
N LEU A 751 16.92 7.99 -32.69
CA LEU A 751 16.34 9.23 -32.14
C LEU A 751 17.10 10.50 -32.59
N ILE A 752 18.22 10.34 -33.29
CA ILE A 752 18.95 11.42 -33.96
C ILE A 752 18.29 11.88 -35.26
N HIS A 753 17.25 11.17 -35.74
CA HIS A 753 16.52 11.45 -36.98
C HIS A 753 15.06 11.85 -36.76
N PRO A 754 14.76 12.85 -35.91
CA PRO A 754 13.39 13.27 -35.64
C PRO A 754 12.62 13.73 -36.90
N GLU A 755 13.32 14.18 -37.94
CA GLU A 755 12.75 14.58 -39.23
C GLU A 755 11.93 13.48 -39.90
N ARG A 756 12.22 12.21 -39.57
CA ARG A 756 11.56 11.02 -40.14
C ARG A 756 10.29 10.62 -39.38
N MET A 757 9.87 11.39 -38.37
CA MET A 757 8.60 11.21 -37.66
C MET A 757 7.52 12.19 -38.12
N ALA A 758 7.58 12.63 -39.38
CA ALA A 758 6.60 13.51 -40.02
C ALA A 758 5.27 12.76 -40.33
N VAL A 759 4.61 12.25 -39.28
CA VAL A 759 3.39 11.45 -39.30
C VAL A 759 2.52 11.82 -38.10
N SER A 760 1.19 11.89 -38.28
CA SER A 760 0.26 12.06 -37.16
C SER A 760 0.25 10.82 -36.26
N THR A 761 0.33 11.02 -34.93
CA THR A 761 0.49 9.92 -33.97
C THR A 761 -0.55 9.93 -32.86
N LEU A 762 -1.00 8.75 -32.45
CA LEU A 762 -1.73 8.50 -31.20
C LEU A 762 -0.93 7.52 -30.33
N TYR A 763 -0.61 7.94 -29.11
CA TYR A 763 -0.02 7.05 -28.10
C TYR A 763 -1.04 6.73 -27.00
N VAL A 764 -1.46 5.47 -26.89
CA VAL A 764 -2.40 5.01 -25.86
C VAL A 764 -1.65 4.22 -24.81
N SER A 765 -1.87 4.48 -23.53
CA SER A 765 -1.32 3.67 -22.44
C SER A 765 -2.34 3.27 -21.38
N GLY A 766 -2.13 2.13 -20.74
CA GLY A 766 -2.91 1.74 -19.56
C GLY A 766 -2.45 2.52 -18.33
N GLY A 767 -3.39 3.01 -17.53
CA GLY A 767 -3.11 3.79 -16.32
C GLY A 767 -2.53 2.97 -15.17
N ARG A 768 -2.73 1.64 -15.17
CA ARG A 768 -2.20 0.72 -14.15
C ARG A 768 -0.92 0.04 -14.65
N SER A 769 0.24 0.64 -14.34
CA SER A 769 1.55 0.10 -14.66
C SER A 769 1.71 -1.37 -14.23
N LEU A 770 1.91 -2.27 -15.20
CA LEU A 770 2.11 -3.70 -14.97
C LEU A 770 3.45 -4.20 -15.56
N LEU A 771 3.63 -3.97 -16.86
CA LEU A 771 4.87 -4.28 -17.60
C LEU A 771 5.57 -3.01 -18.07
N VAL A 772 4.84 -2.19 -18.83
CA VAL A 772 5.28 -0.90 -19.38
C VAL A 772 4.58 0.23 -18.63
N THR A 773 5.29 1.33 -18.37
CA THR A 773 4.76 2.49 -17.64
C THR A 773 4.16 3.53 -18.60
N PRO A 774 3.16 4.32 -18.15
CA PRO A 774 2.61 5.45 -18.91
C PRO A 774 3.64 6.51 -19.31
N GLU A 775 4.82 6.51 -18.68
CA GLU A 775 5.95 7.38 -19.05
C GLU A 775 6.41 7.12 -20.50
N THR A 776 6.26 5.87 -20.98
CA THR A 776 6.59 5.50 -22.37
C THR A 776 5.85 6.37 -23.38
N THR A 777 4.52 6.45 -23.27
CA THR A 777 3.69 7.23 -24.20
C THR A 777 3.83 8.74 -23.95
N PHE A 778 4.12 9.13 -22.70
CA PHE A 778 4.36 10.54 -22.35
C PHE A 778 5.62 11.08 -23.03
N LEU A 779 6.74 10.37 -22.92
CA LEU A 779 8.00 10.75 -23.56
C LEU A 779 7.86 10.79 -25.08
N ALA A 780 7.20 9.80 -25.67
CA ALA A 780 6.96 9.74 -27.11
C ALA A 780 6.16 10.95 -27.60
N ASN A 781 5.01 11.23 -26.97
CA ASN A 781 4.16 12.36 -27.30
C ASN A 781 4.89 13.70 -27.19
N ASN A 782 5.69 13.89 -26.14
CA ASN A 782 6.47 15.12 -25.97
C ASN A 782 7.58 15.25 -27.03
N TYR A 783 8.26 14.15 -27.35
CA TYR A 783 9.30 14.12 -28.38
C TYR A 783 8.73 14.51 -29.75
N VAL A 784 7.63 13.89 -30.19
CA VAL A 784 7.03 14.20 -31.50
C VAL A 784 6.43 15.59 -31.53
N LYS A 785 5.78 16.07 -30.45
CA LYS A 785 5.28 17.46 -30.39
C LYS A 785 6.39 18.50 -30.47
N MET A 786 7.56 18.20 -29.88
CA MET A 786 8.71 19.09 -29.90
C MET A 786 9.35 19.17 -31.29
N HIS A 787 9.47 18.04 -31.97
CA HIS A 787 10.23 17.96 -33.22
C HIS A 787 9.37 18.02 -34.50
N GLN A 788 8.09 17.66 -34.41
CA GLN A 788 7.15 17.58 -35.54
C GLN A 788 5.84 18.35 -35.26
N PRO A 789 5.89 19.63 -34.84
CA PRO A 789 4.70 20.38 -34.42
C PRO A 789 3.66 20.59 -35.52
N GLY A 790 4.02 20.37 -36.79
CA GLY A 790 3.11 20.46 -37.93
C GLY A 790 2.17 19.26 -38.10
N PHE A 791 2.32 18.22 -37.28
CA PHE A 791 1.48 17.02 -37.31
C PHE A 791 0.63 16.90 -36.04
N ARG A 792 -0.46 16.13 -36.15
CA ARG A 792 -1.35 15.89 -35.03
C ARG A 792 -0.79 14.81 -34.11
N HIS A 793 -0.52 15.17 -32.86
CA HIS A 793 0.03 14.27 -31.85
C HIS A 793 -0.86 14.21 -30.60
N GLU A 794 -1.42 13.02 -30.35
CA GLU A 794 -2.36 12.73 -29.27
C GLU A 794 -1.80 11.69 -28.31
N ARG A 795 -2.24 11.79 -27.05
CA ARG A 795 -1.95 10.80 -26.01
C ARG A 795 -3.18 10.54 -25.17
N VAL A 796 -3.45 9.26 -24.90
CA VAL A 796 -4.55 8.80 -24.05
C VAL A 796 -4.02 7.87 -22.97
N VAL A 797 -4.50 8.03 -21.74
CA VAL A 797 -4.25 7.10 -20.64
C VAL A 797 -5.59 6.50 -20.21
N VAL A 798 -5.74 5.18 -20.34
CA VAL A 798 -6.98 4.47 -20.03
C VAL A 798 -6.85 3.87 -18.62
N ASP A 799 -7.61 4.40 -17.66
CA ASP A 799 -7.58 3.94 -16.27
C ASP A 799 -8.07 2.48 -16.15
N GLY A 800 -7.56 1.72 -15.19
CA GLY A 800 -7.94 0.32 -15.00
C GLY A 800 -7.24 -0.70 -15.90
N TYR A 801 -6.56 -0.25 -16.97
CA TYR A 801 -5.85 -1.11 -17.92
C TYR A 801 -4.34 -1.15 -17.68
N GLY A 802 -3.71 -2.27 -18.07
CA GLY A 802 -2.29 -2.56 -17.95
C GLY A 802 -1.53 -2.39 -19.27
N HIS A 803 -1.19 -3.51 -19.93
CA HIS A 803 -0.38 -3.54 -21.14
C HIS A 803 -1.08 -4.16 -22.35
N SER A 804 -1.23 -5.48 -22.40
CA SER A 804 -1.91 -6.15 -23.52
C SER A 804 -3.43 -6.13 -23.37
N ASP A 805 -3.94 -6.00 -22.14
CA ASP A 805 -5.38 -5.86 -21.86
C ASP A 805 -6.00 -4.61 -22.50
N LEU A 806 -5.22 -3.63 -22.96
CA LEU A 806 -5.73 -2.53 -23.81
C LEU A 806 -6.38 -3.03 -25.11
N LEU A 807 -5.95 -4.19 -25.60
CA LEU A 807 -6.44 -4.76 -26.85
C LEU A 807 -7.22 -6.06 -26.62
N ILE A 808 -6.77 -6.90 -25.68
CA ILE A 808 -7.39 -8.20 -25.40
C ILE A 808 -8.45 -8.18 -24.30
N GLY A 809 -8.67 -7.03 -23.65
CA GLY A 809 -9.59 -6.93 -22.52
C GLY A 809 -11.06 -6.94 -22.98
N GLU A 810 -11.93 -7.52 -22.15
CA GLU A 810 -13.38 -7.68 -22.37
C GLU A 810 -14.08 -6.36 -22.74
N GLU A 811 -13.66 -5.25 -22.11
CA GLU A 811 -14.25 -3.92 -22.27
C GLU A 811 -13.44 -3.01 -23.21
N SER A 812 -12.38 -3.52 -23.84
CA SER A 812 -11.48 -2.71 -24.70
C SER A 812 -12.20 -2.05 -25.87
N PHE A 813 -13.23 -2.71 -26.39
CA PHE A 813 -14.03 -2.17 -27.49
C PHE A 813 -14.85 -0.93 -27.12
N LYS A 814 -15.16 -0.75 -25.83
CA LYS A 814 -15.85 0.44 -25.33
C LYS A 814 -14.87 1.53 -24.89
N GLU A 815 -13.77 1.15 -24.24
CA GLU A 815 -12.90 2.11 -23.57
C GLU A 815 -11.63 2.47 -24.35
N VAL A 816 -11.17 1.62 -25.28
CA VAL A 816 -9.88 1.80 -25.98
C VAL A 816 -10.07 2.02 -27.48
N PHE A 817 -10.82 1.15 -28.16
CA PHE A 817 -10.95 1.19 -29.63
C PHE A 817 -11.54 2.51 -30.18
N PRO A 818 -12.47 3.19 -29.50
CA PRO A 818 -12.98 4.48 -29.96
C PRO A 818 -11.90 5.55 -30.13
N HIS A 819 -10.85 5.53 -29.32
CA HIS A 819 -9.73 6.46 -29.46
C HIS A 819 -8.93 6.20 -30.75
N ILE A 820 -8.70 4.92 -31.08
CA ILE A 820 -8.00 4.51 -32.31
C ILE A 820 -8.81 4.92 -33.54
N LEU A 821 -10.11 4.61 -33.54
CA LEU A 821 -11.02 4.99 -34.62
C LEU A 821 -11.11 6.50 -34.82
N SER A 822 -11.24 7.25 -33.72
CA SER A 822 -11.28 8.71 -33.75
C SER A 822 -10.01 9.29 -34.37
N HIS A 823 -8.84 8.79 -34.00
CA HIS A 823 -7.58 9.26 -34.56
C HIS A 823 -7.45 8.98 -36.06
N ILE A 824 -7.85 7.78 -36.50
CA ILE A 824 -7.85 7.42 -37.93
C ILE A 824 -8.75 8.36 -38.73
N ARG A 825 -10.02 8.52 -38.31
CA ARG A 825 -10.99 9.39 -39.01
C ARG A 825 -10.47 10.83 -39.12
N LEU A 826 -9.95 11.38 -38.03
CA LEU A 826 -9.47 12.76 -37.99
C LEU A 826 -8.22 13.00 -38.85
N CYS A 827 -7.41 11.97 -39.10
CA CYS A 827 -6.27 12.07 -40.02
C CYS A 827 -6.70 12.03 -41.49
N GLU A 828 -7.80 11.32 -41.81
CA GLU A 828 -8.36 11.24 -43.16
C GLU A 828 -9.10 12.53 -43.56
N GLU A 829 -9.77 13.18 -42.61
CA GLU A 829 -10.53 14.43 -42.84
C GLU A 829 -9.65 15.66 -43.16
N GLY A 830 -8.33 15.52 -43.14
CA GLY A 830 -7.41 16.58 -43.58
C GLY A 830 -7.35 17.81 -42.67
N GLU A 831 -7.94 17.74 -41.46
CA GLU A 831 -7.85 18.78 -40.42
C GLU A 831 -6.45 18.81 -39.78
N ASN A 832 -5.40 18.98 -40.60
CA ASN A 832 -4.02 19.21 -40.17
C ASN A 832 -3.79 20.65 -39.65
N VAL A 833 -4.83 21.49 -39.63
CA VAL A 833 -4.80 22.84 -39.04
C VAL A 833 -5.51 22.80 -37.69
N VAL A 834 -4.75 23.03 -36.62
CA VAL A 834 -5.27 23.16 -35.26
C VAL A 834 -6.32 24.28 -35.21
N ARG A 835 -7.61 23.93 -35.31
CA ARG A 835 -8.67 24.76 -34.77
C ARG A 835 -8.64 24.56 -33.26
N ILE A 836 -8.28 25.60 -32.53
CA ILE A 836 -8.55 25.69 -31.09
C ILE A 836 -10.08 25.74 -30.97
N SER A 837 -10.72 24.58 -30.86
CA SER A 837 -12.15 24.49 -30.56
C SER A 837 -12.33 24.62 -29.05
N GLU A 838 -13.01 25.68 -28.66
CA GLU A 838 -13.54 25.82 -27.32
C GLU A 838 -14.52 24.69 -27.02
N GLY A 839 -14.29 24.00 -25.89
CA GLY A 839 -15.35 23.34 -25.14
C GLY A 839 -15.72 21.90 -25.53
N LYS A 840 -14.98 20.93 -24.95
CA LYS A 840 -15.59 19.75 -24.29
C LYS A 840 -14.60 19.11 -23.30
N LYS A 841 -14.79 19.48 -22.03
CA LYS A 841 -14.66 18.68 -20.79
C LYS A 841 -13.55 17.61 -20.62
N TYR A 842 -12.37 17.69 -21.24
CA TYR A 842 -11.25 16.78 -20.91
C TYR A 842 -9.85 17.42 -20.89
N GLY A 843 -9.75 18.74 -21.10
CA GLY A 843 -8.46 19.45 -21.20
C GLY A 843 -7.73 19.76 -19.89
N LYS A 844 -8.37 19.56 -18.73
CA LYS A 844 -7.76 19.90 -17.42
C LYS A 844 -6.97 18.75 -16.79
N GLU A 845 -7.25 17.50 -17.14
CA GLU A 845 -6.60 16.33 -16.54
C GLU A 845 -5.22 16.04 -17.15
N ALA A 846 -4.94 16.52 -18.37
CA ALA A 846 -3.70 16.22 -19.08
C ALA A 846 -2.44 16.90 -18.49
N LEU A 847 -2.61 17.96 -17.69
CA LEU A 847 -1.53 18.68 -17.00
C LEU A 847 -1.35 18.26 -15.52
N GLU A 848 -2.31 17.53 -14.93
CA GLU A 848 -2.28 17.18 -13.51
C GLU A 848 -1.47 15.91 -13.19
N TRP A 849 -1.10 15.11 -14.19
CA TRP A 849 -0.43 13.81 -14.01
C TRP A 849 1.10 13.88 -14.20
N MET A 850 1.73 15.02 -13.92
CA MET A 850 3.19 15.16 -13.90
C MET A 850 3.85 14.32 -12.80
N ALA A 851 3.08 13.87 -11.81
CA ALA A 851 3.47 12.84 -10.86
C ALA A 851 2.63 11.60 -11.13
N ASP A 852 3.28 10.52 -11.54
CA ASP A 852 2.67 9.20 -11.42
C ASP A 852 2.32 8.99 -9.92
N PRO A 853 1.06 8.71 -9.53
CA PRO A 853 0.74 8.36 -8.15
C PRO A 853 1.51 7.11 -7.67
N TYR A 854 2.13 6.37 -8.60
CA TYR A 854 3.05 5.25 -8.34
C TYR A 854 4.55 5.61 -8.38
N GLN A 855 4.93 6.86 -8.69
CA GLN A 855 6.33 7.35 -8.62
C GLN A 855 6.83 7.63 -7.19
N GLY A 856 6.05 7.32 -6.15
CA GLY A 856 6.50 7.40 -4.76
C GLY A 856 7.56 6.34 -4.35
N TYR A 857 7.96 5.45 -5.25
CA TYR A 857 8.91 4.37 -4.96
C TYR A 857 10.35 4.73 -5.36
N GLY A 858 10.84 5.84 -4.78
CA GLY A 858 12.24 6.27 -4.85
C GLY A 858 12.90 6.43 -3.47
N GLY A 859 12.28 5.94 -2.39
CA GLY A 859 12.81 5.96 -1.02
C GLY A 859 13.43 4.64 -0.58
N SER A 860 14.26 4.00 -1.41
CA SER A 860 14.92 2.74 -1.05
C SER A 860 16.12 2.99 -0.13
N GLN A 861 15.87 3.33 1.13
CA GLN A 861 16.89 3.16 2.19
C GLN A 861 16.29 2.92 3.59
N SER A 862 14.99 3.09 3.82
CA SER A 862 14.36 2.89 5.14
C SER A 862 13.51 1.60 5.29
N CYS A 863 13.26 0.85 4.22
CA CYS A 863 12.21 -0.17 4.22
C CYS A 863 12.66 -1.58 4.68
N TRP A 864 13.96 -1.92 4.57
CA TRP A 864 14.49 -3.23 4.97
C TRP A 864 14.28 -3.54 6.47
N PHE A 865 14.28 -2.50 7.30
CA PHE A 865 14.15 -2.61 8.76
C PHE A 865 12.72 -2.94 9.19
N LEU A 866 11.71 -2.45 8.46
CA LEU A 866 10.29 -2.62 8.78
C LEU A 866 9.79 -4.02 8.39
N THR A 867 10.35 -4.61 7.33
CA THR A 867 10.03 -5.97 6.90
C THR A 867 10.57 -7.02 7.85
N LEU A 868 11.76 -6.81 8.39
CA LEU A 868 12.33 -7.68 9.44
C LEU A 868 11.47 -7.64 10.71
N ILE A 869 10.87 -6.50 11.06
CA ILE A 869 9.93 -6.38 12.17
C ILE A 869 8.61 -7.09 11.87
N PHE A 870 8.07 -6.97 10.65
CA PHE A 870 6.84 -7.68 10.26
C PHE A 870 7.04 -9.21 10.25
N VAL A 871 8.16 -9.68 9.70
CA VAL A 871 8.54 -11.11 9.71
C VAL A 871 8.82 -11.59 11.13
N ALA A 872 9.48 -10.77 11.97
CA ALA A 872 9.69 -11.09 13.38
C ALA A 872 8.39 -11.09 14.18
N LEU A 873 7.44 -10.20 13.89
CA LEU A 873 6.10 -10.20 14.50
C LEU A 873 5.31 -11.43 14.07
N LEU A 874 5.32 -11.79 12.78
CA LEU A 874 4.71 -13.03 12.28
C LEU A 874 5.34 -14.27 12.93
N ALA A 875 6.66 -14.31 13.05
CA ALA A 875 7.38 -15.39 13.72
C ALA A 875 7.08 -15.43 15.23
N PHE A 876 7.01 -14.27 15.90
CA PHE A 876 6.65 -14.17 17.31
C PHE A 876 5.20 -14.60 17.55
N PHE A 877 4.28 -14.25 16.65
CA PHE A 877 2.88 -14.70 16.69
C PHE A 877 2.75 -16.21 16.44
N LEU A 878 3.50 -16.78 15.50
CA LEU A 878 3.54 -18.23 15.25
C LEU A 878 4.09 -19.00 16.46
N VAL A 879 5.07 -18.44 17.16
CA VAL A 879 5.66 -19.05 18.38
C VAL A 879 4.76 -18.87 19.60
N SER A 880 3.84 -17.90 19.60
CA SER A 880 2.91 -17.66 20.72
C SER A 880 1.68 -18.59 20.73
N VAL A 881 1.50 -19.37 19.65
CA VAL A 881 0.36 -20.29 19.45
C VAL A 881 0.80 -21.77 19.54
N LEU A 882 2.11 -22.03 19.66
CA LEU A 882 2.69 -23.29 20.10
C LEU A 882 2.93 -23.22 21.61
#